data_AF-A0A7Y6IXS7-F1
#
_entry.id   AF-A0A7Y6IXS7-F1
#
_cell.length_a   1.000
_cell.length_b   1.000
_cell.length_c   1.000
_cell.angle_alpha   90.00
_cell.angle_beta   90.00
_cell.angle_gamma   90.00
#
_symmetry.space_group_name_H-M   'P 1'
#
loop_
_entity.id
_entity.type
_entity.pdbx_description
1 polymer ?
#
loop_
_entity_poly.entity_id
_entity_poly.type
_entity_poly.pdbx_seq_one_letter_code
_entity_poly.pdbx_strand_id
1 'polypeptide(L)'
;MEVPVRRVLAVLSSLLAVGVFLTPTASAATVDTNAWYVLVNRNSGKALDVYNLSTADGGRITQWTRNDGNQQQWQFVDSGGGYYRLKSRHSGKVLDVSNSSTANGAAVVQWTDHNGTNQQWRLADSPDGYLRLINRNSNKALEVQGASTADGANIVQYDDWGGANQQWQLVPIGSGPNPGSTYTNPVVWQDFADGDIIRVGDAYYYSASTMHYSPGAPILRSYNLVDWEYAGHSVPRLDFDSGAYDLNGGRAYVKGIWASAFNYRTSNSTYYWIGCVEFNRTYVYTASAVDGAWTKRSRINNCYYDAGLLIDTNDTMYVAYGNGTISVAQLSADGLSQVRSQQVFQTPSSVGTLEGSRFYKRNGYYYIWLTRPANGQYVLRSTSPWGPYEMRQVLLDMPGPVSGGGVPHQGGLVQTQNGAWYYMAFVDAYPGGRMPALAPITWTNDWPTVQTVNGGWGVTYPKPNIQTSRTVASMIGPDTFTSGSLAPRWEWNHNPDTSRFSTGDGLRLQTATVTGDLYNARNTLTHRIQGPSSTATIELDHAQMANGDRAGLAMLRDQSAWIGVKRDNGVSRVVMTNGLTMNGSWQTTGTGTEAASAAVSGSRIWLRVAADIRPGSGRQARFSYSTDGSTFVSLGPAFTLTNAWQFFMGYRFGIFNYATQSLGGAVTVRRFDLTTP
;
A
#
# COMPACT_ATOMS: atom_id res chain seq x y z
N MET A 1 -8.88 20.61 -76.60
CA MET A 1 -10.10 20.09 -77.26
C MET A 1 -10.48 18.81 -76.54
N GLU A 2 -11.25 18.91 -75.46
CA GLU A 2 -12.74 18.94 -75.40
C GLU A 2 -13.36 17.55 -75.63
N VAL A 3 -13.82 16.86 -74.57
CA VAL A 3 -15.23 16.76 -74.05
C VAL A 3 -15.86 15.41 -74.51
N PRO A 4 -16.80 14.72 -73.80
CA PRO A 4 -16.90 14.30 -72.38
C PRO A 4 -17.30 12.79 -72.25
N VAL A 5 -17.46 12.24 -71.03
CA VAL A 5 -18.17 10.95 -70.83
C VAL A 5 -19.35 11.15 -69.87
N ARG A 6 -20.55 10.84 -70.38
CA ARG A 6 -21.84 10.91 -69.69
C ARG A 6 -22.03 9.71 -68.76
N ARG A 7 -22.61 9.99 -67.59
CA ARG A 7 -23.08 9.04 -66.57
C ARG A 7 -24.34 8.30 -67.07
N VAL A 8 -24.41 6.99 -66.82
CA VAL A 8 -25.61 6.17 -66.94
C VAL A 8 -26.03 5.73 -65.53
N LEU A 9 -27.28 6.03 -65.16
CA LEU A 9 -27.93 5.55 -63.94
C LEU A 9 -28.38 4.10 -64.12
N ALA A 10 -28.16 3.27 -63.09
CA ALA A 10 -28.89 2.01 -62.88
C ALA A 10 -29.49 2.03 -61.47
N VAL A 11 -30.78 1.72 -61.41
CA VAL A 11 -31.63 1.65 -60.21
C VAL A 11 -31.31 0.36 -59.44
N LEU A 12 -31.13 0.46 -58.12
CA LEU A 12 -31.15 -0.67 -57.20
C LEU A 12 -32.06 -0.37 -56.01
N SER A 13 -33.03 -1.25 -55.83
CA SER A 13 -34.10 -1.22 -54.84
C SER A 13 -33.57 -1.49 -53.43
N SER A 14 -33.80 -0.57 -52.50
CA SER A 14 -33.45 -0.74 -51.08
C SER A 14 -34.55 -1.51 -50.34
N LEU A 15 -34.29 -2.75 -49.93
CA LEU A 15 -35.08 -3.43 -48.90
C LEU A 15 -34.75 -2.81 -47.53
N LEU A 16 -35.76 -2.23 -46.88
CA LEU A 16 -35.69 -1.79 -45.48
C LEU A 16 -35.84 -3.01 -44.58
N ALA A 17 -34.74 -3.48 -43.97
CA ALA A 17 -34.80 -4.44 -42.87
C ALA A 17 -35.04 -3.66 -41.57
N VAL A 18 -36.25 -3.78 -41.01
CA VAL A 18 -36.56 -3.30 -39.66
C VAL A 18 -35.90 -4.25 -38.66
N GLY A 19 -34.74 -3.85 -38.14
CA GLY A 19 -34.11 -4.51 -37.00
C GLY A 19 -34.93 -4.20 -35.75
N VAL A 20 -35.65 -5.19 -35.23
CA VAL A 20 -36.23 -5.14 -33.88
C VAL A 20 -35.07 -5.23 -32.89
N PHE A 21 -34.65 -4.08 -32.35
CA PHE A 21 -33.78 -4.06 -31.18
C PHE A 21 -34.58 -4.55 -29.98
N LEU A 22 -34.40 -5.83 -29.62
CA LEU A 22 -34.75 -6.29 -28.28
C LEU A 22 -33.76 -5.63 -27.32
N THR A 23 -34.22 -4.59 -26.62
CA THR A 23 -33.49 -4.06 -25.46
C THR A 23 -33.31 -5.18 -24.45
N PRO A 24 -32.10 -5.45 -23.95
CA PRO A 24 -31.94 -6.40 -22.87
C PRO A 24 -32.73 -5.88 -21.66
N THR A 25 -33.64 -6.69 -21.13
CA THR A 25 -34.26 -6.40 -19.84
C THR A 25 -33.16 -6.31 -18.80
N ALA A 26 -33.00 -5.12 -18.20
CA ALA A 26 -32.06 -4.90 -17.11
C ALA A 26 -32.34 -5.92 -15.99
N SER A 27 -31.30 -6.64 -15.56
CA SER A 27 -31.36 -7.45 -14.35
C SER A 27 -31.41 -6.49 -13.16
N ALA A 28 -32.49 -6.55 -12.37
CA ALA A 28 -32.63 -5.74 -11.16
C ALA A 28 -31.43 -5.95 -10.23
N ALA A 29 -30.99 -4.88 -9.54
CA ALA A 29 -30.02 -4.98 -8.46
C ALA A 29 -30.38 -6.11 -7.49
N THR A 30 -29.47 -7.06 -7.29
CA THR A 30 -29.64 -8.16 -6.34
C THR A 30 -29.42 -7.63 -4.92
N VAL A 31 -30.44 -7.70 -4.08
CA VAL A 31 -30.38 -7.34 -2.66
C VAL A 31 -30.19 -8.59 -1.79
N ASP A 32 -29.32 -8.53 -0.79
CA ASP A 32 -29.15 -9.62 0.19
C ASP A 32 -30.25 -9.50 1.25
N THR A 33 -31.21 -10.42 1.21
CA THR A 33 -32.34 -10.44 2.14
C THR A 33 -31.94 -10.79 3.58
N ASN A 34 -30.71 -11.26 3.81
CA ASN A 34 -30.18 -11.52 5.15
C ASN A 34 -29.47 -10.30 5.76
N ALA A 35 -29.19 -9.27 4.96
CA ALA A 35 -28.50 -8.06 5.41
C ALA A 35 -29.47 -6.98 5.92
N TRP A 36 -28.94 -6.13 6.80
CA TRP A 36 -29.57 -4.87 7.19
C TRP A 36 -28.96 -3.74 6.36
N TYR A 37 -29.75 -2.76 5.95
CA TYR A 37 -29.29 -1.62 5.15
C TYR A 37 -29.71 -0.29 5.75
N VAL A 38 -28.89 0.73 5.62
CA VAL A 38 -29.29 2.14 5.68
C VAL A 38 -29.54 2.62 4.25
N LEU A 39 -30.68 3.26 4.03
CA LEU A 39 -31.04 3.84 2.74
C LEU A 39 -30.70 5.34 2.75
N VAL A 40 -29.69 5.73 1.99
CA VAL A 40 -29.19 7.12 1.95
C VAL A 40 -29.72 7.84 0.71
N ASN A 41 -30.43 8.94 0.90
CA ASN A 41 -31.00 9.72 -0.20
C ASN A 41 -29.90 10.45 -1.00
N ARG A 42 -29.96 10.40 -2.33
CA ARG A 42 -28.96 11.04 -3.22
C ARG A 42 -28.94 12.57 -3.08
N ASN A 43 -30.11 13.20 -2.90
CA ASN A 43 -30.21 14.66 -2.83
C ASN A 43 -29.70 15.24 -1.51
N SER A 44 -30.01 14.59 -0.38
CA SER A 44 -29.70 15.13 0.96
C SER A 44 -28.52 14.47 1.68
N GLY A 45 -28.11 13.26 1.26
CA GLY A 45 -27.16 12.44 2.00
C GLY A 45 -27.69 11.89 3.33
N LYS A 46 -28.98 12.03 3.61
CA LYS A 46 -29.64 11.61 4.86
C LYS A 46 -30.26 10.22 4.75
N ALA A 47 -30.42 9.56 5.89
CA ALA A 47 -30.92 8.20 5.98
C ALA A 47 -32.45 8.14 6.11
N LEU A 48 -33.07 7.12 5.53
CA LEU A 48 -34.46 6.74 5.79
C LEU A 48 -34.63 6.30 7.24
N ASP A 49 -35.53 6.94 7.99
CA ASP A 49 -35.58 6.89 9.46
C ASP A 49 -37.03 6.76 9.97
N VAL A 50 -37.24 5.89 10.97
CA VAL A 50 -38.50 5.84 11.72
C VAL A 50 -38.55 6.98 12.74
N TYR A 51 -39.39 7.97 12.48
CA TYR A 51 -39.45 9.21 13.27
C TYR A 51 -39.73 8.95 14.74
N ASN A 52 -38.93 9.60 15.59
CA ASN A 52 -39.05 9.57 17.05
C ASN A 52 -39.06 8.15 17.64
N LEU A 53 -38.35 7.21 17.01
CA LEU A 53 -38.21 5.83 17.48
C LEU A 53 -39.57 5.12 17.67
N SER A 54 -40.59 5.51 16.90
CA SER A 54 -41.92 4.93 17.03
C SER A 54 -41.89 3.41 16.77
N THR A 55 -42.69 2.66 17.53
CA THR A 55 -42.96 1.23 17.28
C THR A 55 -44.43 0.97 16.93
N ALA A 56 -45.26 2.01 16.83
CA ALA A 56 -46.69 1.90 16.54
C ALA A 56 -46.98 1.81 15.03
N ASP A 57 -48.12 1.23 14.69
CA ASP A 57 -48.70 1.33 13.35
C ASP A 57 -49.01 2.79 13.01
N GLY A 58 -48.73 3.18 11.77
CA GLY A 58 -48.84 4.57 11.33
C GLY A 58 -47.68 5.47 11.78
N GLY A 59 -46.62 4.89 12.38
CA GLY A 59 -45.41 5.63 12.71
C GLY A 59 -44.81 6.28 11.45
N ARG A 60 -44.56 7.59 11.52
CA ARG A 60 -44.09 8.38 10.36
C ARG A 60 -42.68 7.95 9.94
N ILE A 61 -42.46 7.81 8.63
CA ILE A 61 -41.13 7.67 8.06
C ILE A 61 -40.63 9.03 7.59
N THR A 62 -39.41 9.35 7.97
CA THR A 62 -38.74 10.61 7.67
C THR A 62 -37.36 10.34 7.08
N GLN A 63 -36.68 11.39 6.62
CA GLN A 63 -35.22 11.36 6.55
C GLN A 63 -34.61 11.98 7.81
N TRP A 64 -33.43 11.52 8.22
CA TRP A 64 -32.66 12.11 9.31
C TRP A 64 -31.16 11.98 9.06
N THR A 65 -30.37 12.83 9.72
CA THR A 65 -28.91 12.70 9.76
C THR A 65 -28.53 11.27 10.13
N ARG A 66 -27.69 10.66 9.30
CA ARG A 66 -27.29 9.27 9.46
C ARG A 66 -26.56 9.07 10.79
N ASN A 67 -27.05 8.15 11.61
CA ASN A 67 -26.48 7.76 12.89
C ASN A 67 -26.36 6.24 13.06
N ASP A 68 -26.73 5.46 12.04
CA ASP A 68 -26.70 3.99 12.02
C ASP A 68 -27.50 3.33 13.17
N GLY A 69 -28.36 4.08 13.86
CA GLY A 69 -29.27 3.54 14.87
C GLY A 69 -30.30 2.57 14.27
N ASN A 70 -30.87 1.69 15.09
CA ASN A 70 -31.80 0.65 14.63
C ASN A 70 -32.99 1.18 13.82
N GLN A 71 -33.42 2.41 14.09
CA GLN A 71 -34.53 3.08 13.39
C GLN A 71 -34.20 3.49 11.95
N GLN A 72 -32.92 3.48 11.58
CA GLN A 72 -32.43 3.75 10.21
C GLN A 72 -32.10 2.47 9.42
N GLN A 73 -32.29 1.31 10.03
CA GLN A 73 -31.88 0.03 9.46
C GLN A 73 -33.08 -0.77 8.94
N TRP A 74 -32.95 -1.24 7.71
CA TRP A 74 -34.02 -1.88 6.95
C TRP A 74 -33.53 -3.18 6.34
N GLN A 75 -34.28 -4.27 6.53
CA GLN A 75 -34.03 -5.56 5.89
C GLN A 75 -35.05 -5.76 4.76
N PHE A 76 -34.58 -6.25 3.62
CA PHE A 76 -35.46 -6.62 2.51
C PHE A 76 -36.02 -8.02 2.72
N VAL A 77 -37.35 -8.13 2.74
CA VAL A 77 -38.07 -9.40 2.88
C VAL A 77 -38.76 -9.70 1.55
N ASP A 78 -38.38 -10.81 0.92
CA ASP A 78 -38.94 -11.22 -0.37
C ASP A 78 -40.47 -11.38 -0.29
N SER A 79 -41.13 -10.90 -1.34
CA SER A 79 -42.59 -10.97 -1.54
C SER A 79 -42.95 -11.61 -2.89
N GLY A 80 -41.95 -12.14 -3.61
CA GLY A 80 -42.10 -12.82 -4.90
C GLY A 80 -42.21 -11.84 -6.08
N GLY A 81 -41.80 -12.31 -7.26
CA GLY A 81 -41.91 -11.54 -8.51
C GLY A 81 -41.04 -10.28 -8.57
N GLY A 82 -39.93 -10.24 -7.80
CA GLY A 82 -39.01 -9.11 -7.75
C GLY A 82 -39.45 -7.96 -6.82
N TYR A 83 -40.44 -8.21 -5.95
CA TYR A 83 -40.93 -7.24 -4.98
C TYR A 83 -40.51 -7.62 -3.55
N TYR A 84 -40.26 -6.61 -2.74
CA TYR A 84 -39.79 -6.74 -1.37
C TYR A 84 -40.61 -5.86 -0.42
N ARG A 85 -40.73 -6.32 0.82
CA ARG A 85 -41.08 -5.46 1.96
C ARG A 85 -39.80 -4.98 2.62
N LEU A 86 -39.78 -3.73 3.08
CA LEU A 86 -38.64 -3.18 3.83
C LEU A 86 -38.98 -3.20 5.31
N LYS A 87 -38.42 -4.16 6.04
CA LYS A 87 -38.66 -4.38 7.48
C LYS A 87 -37.71 -3.52 8.31
N SER A 88 -38.25 -2.69 9.20
CA SER A 88 -37.46 -1.91 10.16
C SER A 88 -36.82 -2.80 11.22
N ARG A 89 -35.53 -2.58 11.52
CA ARG A 89 -34.83 -3.26 12.61
C ARG A 89 -35.36 -2.86 13.98
N HIS A 90 -35.82 -1.62 14.10
CA HIS A 90 -36.28 -1.04 15.35
C HIS A 90 -37.61 -1.62 15.83
N SER A 91 -38.59 -1.72 14.93
CA SER A 91 -39.96 -2.10 15.28
C SER A 91 -40.37 -3.49 14.77
N GLY A 92 -39.64 -4.05 13.80
CA GLY A 92 -40.02 -5.26 13.08
C GLY A 92 -41.17 -5.07 12.08
N LYS A 93 -41.72 -3.85 11.94
CA LYS A 93 -42.78 -3.47 10.99
C LYS A 93 -42.20 -3.14 9.60
N VAL A 94 -43.05 -3.01 8.60
CA VAL A 94 -42.63 -2.78 7.21
C VAL A 94 -43.05 -1.41 6.68
N LEU A 95 -42.34 -0.94 5.66
CA LEU A 95 -42.65 0.29 4.92
C LEU A 95 -43.99 0.16 4.18
N ASP A 96 -44.91 1.08 4.44
CA ASP A 96 -46.31 1.02 4.01
C ASP A 96 -46.78 2.36 3.43
N VAL A 97 -47.42 2.34 2.26
CA VAL A 97 -48.16 3.50 1.75
C VAL A 97 -49.51 3.59 2.45
N SER A 98 -49.68 4.63 3.27
CA SER A 98 -50.85 4.79 4.15
C SER A 98 -52.18 4.67 3.40
N ASN A 99 -53.09 3.88 3.97
CA ASN A 99 -54.42 3.59 3.41
C ASN A 99 -54.41 3.00 1.99
N SER A 100 -53.29 2.38 1.57
CA SER A 100 -53.11 1.89 0.19
C SER A 100 -53.36 2.95 -0.88
N SER A 101 -53.12 4.23 -0.54
CA SER A 101 -53.37 5.35 -1.45
C SER A 101 -52.55 5.21 -2.74
N THR A 102 -53.09 5.70 -3.85
CA THR A 102 -52.38 5.84 -5.13
C THR A 102 -52.12 7.31 -5.48
N ALA A 103 -52.40 8.24 -4.56
CA ALA A 103 -52.17 9.67 -4.78
C ALA A 103 -50.70 10.05 -4.61
N ASN A 104 -50.25 11.04 -5.38
CA ASN A 104 -48.98 11.73 -5.16
C ASN A 104 -48.99 12.44 -3.81
N GLY A 105 -47.87 12.37 -3.09
CA GLY A 105 -47.74 12.95 -1.75
C GLY A 105 -48.38 12.12 -0.65
N ALA A 106 -48.92 10.93 -0.94
CA ALA A 106 -49.41 10.04 0.10
C ALA A 106 -48.27 9.63 1.03
N ALA A 107 -48.51 9.73 2.34
CA ALA A 107 -47.51 9.48 3.36
C ALA A 107 -47.07 8.01 3.37
N VAL A 108 -45.78 7.81 3.53
CA VAL A 108 -45.20 6.50 3.79
C VAL A 108 -44.94 6.37 5.29
N VAL A 109 -45.49 5.31 5.86
CA VAL A 109 -45.47 5.01 7.29
C VAL A 109 -44.86 3.63 7.52
N GLN A 110 -44.64 3.24 8.76
CA GLN A 110 -44.50 1.82 9.11
C GLN A 110 -45.86 1.23 9.48
N TRP A 111 -46.06 -0.03 9.15
CA TRP A 111 -47.26 -0.78 9.52
C TRP A 111 -46.94 -2.25 9.77
N THR A 112 -47.81 -2.91 10.54
CA THR A 112 -47.78 -4.35 10.75
C THR A 112 -47.74 -5.08 9.41
N ASP A 113 -46.79 -6.01 9.27
CA ASP A 113 -46.56 -6.74 8.04
C ASP A 113 -47.74 -7.67 7.74
N HIS A 114 -48.49 -7.36 6.68
CA HIS A 114 -49.57 -8.17 6.15
C HIS A 114 -49.35 -8.52 4.68
N ASN A 115 -48.14 -8.28 4.17
CA ASN A 115 -47.75 -8.53 2.78
C ASN A 115 -48.69 -7.94 1.72
N GLY A 116 -49.33 -6.80 2.01
CA GLY A 116 -50.21 -6.11 1.06
C GLY A 116 -49.42 -5.47 -0.08
N THR A 117 -50.06 -5.24 -1.23
CA THR A 117 -49.39 -4.61 -2.40
C THR A 117 -48.88 -3.20 -2.11
N ASN A 118 -49.51 -2.48 -1.17
CA ASN A 118 -49.06 -1.17 -0.69
C ASN A 118 -47.79 -1.23 0.18
N GLN A 119 -47.38 -2.42 0.64
CA GLN A 119 -46.14 -2.67 1.40
C GLN A 119 -44.99 -3.22 0.53
N GLN A 120 -45.25 -3.46 -0.74
CA GLN A 120 -44.33 -4.14 -1.65
C GLN A 120 -43.66 -3.15 -2.59
N TRP A 121 -42.35 -3.24 -2.70
CA TRP A 121 -41.51 -2.33 -3.47
C TRP A 121 -40.58 -3.12 -4.38
N ARG A 122 -40.51 -2.75 -5.66
CA ARG A 122 -39.45 -3.24 -6.55
C ARG A 122 -38.30 -2.24 -6.58
N LEU A 123 -37.10 -2.73 -6.83
CA LEU A 123 -35.90 -1.90 -6.99
C LEU A 123 -35.75 -1.57 -8.48
N ALA A 124 -35.70 -0.29 -8.81
CA ALA A 124 -35.44 0.19 -10.17
C ALA A 124 -34.10 0.92 -10.20
N ASP A 125 -33.15 0.43 -10.99
CA ASP A 125 -31.78 0.96 -11.02
C ASP A 125 -31.75 2.44 -11.44
N SER A 126 -30.73 3.14 -10.94
CA SER A 126 -30.35 4.49 -11.32
C SER A 126 -28.82 4.57 -11.47
N PRO A 127 -28.27 5.56 -12.19
CA PRO A 127 -26.82 5.69 -12.36
C PRO A 127 -26.06 5.83 -11.02
N ASP A 128 -24.77 5.50 -11.04
CA ASP A 128 -23.83 5.68 -9.93
C ASP A 128 -24.12 4.85 -8.66
N GLY A 129 -24.76 3.70 -8.82
CA GLY A 129 -25.04 2.77 -7.73
C GLY A 129 -26.22 3.18 -6.83
N TYR A 130 -27.06 4.10 -7.31
CA TYR A 130 -28.33 4.46 -6.68
C TYR A 130 -29.48 3.64 -7.26
N LEU A 131 -30.59 3.58 -6.53
CA LEU A 131 -31.84 2.96 -6.99
C LEU A 131 -33.06 3.76 -6.57
N ARG A 132 -34.20 3.46 -7.20
CA ARG A 132 -35.52 3.93 -6.78
C ARG A 132 -36.31 2.74 -6.25
N LEU A 133 -37.11 2.98 -5.21
CA LEU A 133 -38.05 2.00 -4.68
C LEU A 133 -39.43 2.32 -5.25
N ILE A 134 -39.98 1.41 -6.07
CA ILE A 134 -41.25 1.62 -6.77
C ILE A 134 -42.33 0.73 -6.14
N ASN A 135 -43.38 1.35 -5.61
CA ASN A 135 -44.46 0.65 -4.94
C ASN A 135 -45.28 -0.21 -5.93
N ARG A 136 -45.64 -1.43 -5.53
CA ARG A 136 -46.40 -2.37 -6.38
C ARG A 136 -47.83 -1.91 -6.63
N ASN A 137 -48.48 -1.30 -5.64
CA ASN A 137 -49.88 -0.89 -5.72
C ASN A 137 -50.09 0.33 -6.62
N SER A 138 -49.21 1.32 -6.54
CA SER A 138 -49.38 2.62 -7.22
C SER A 138 -48.43 2.84 -8.41
N ASN A 139 -47.37 2.02 -8.54
CA ASN A 139 -46.24 2.22 -9.45
C ASN A 139 -45.52 3.58 -9.24
N LYS A 140 -45.55 4.12 -8.02
CA LYS A 140 -44.92 5.38 -7.62
C LYS A 140 -43.64 5.17 -6.83
N ALA A 141 -42.71 6.12 -6.91
CA ALA A 141 -41.41 6.08 -6.27
C ALA A 141 -41.46 6.57 -4.81
N LEU A 142 -40.63 5.99 -3.95
CA LEU A 142 -40.35 6.49 -2.60
C LEU A 142 -39.54 7.80 -2.68
N GLU A 143 -40.07 8.87 -2.12
CA GLU A 143 -39.56 10.23 -2.31
C GLU A 143 -39.41 11.00 -0.99
N VAL A 144 -38.33 11.77 -0.85
CA VAL A 144 -38.24 12.85 0.14
C VAL A 144 -39.09 14.04 -0.34
N GLN A 145 -40.16 14.34 0.40
CA GLN A 145 -41.16 15.32 -0.02
C GLN A 145 -40.53 16.69 -0.29
N GLY A 146 -40.78 17.22 -1.49
CA GLY A 146 -40.30 18.54 -1.90
C GLY A 146 -38.77 18.66 -2.01
N ALA A 147 -38.06 17.53 -2.15
CA ALA A 147 -36.60 17.45 -2.19
C ALA A 147 -35.91 18.14 -1.00
N SER A 148 -36.58 18.18 0.16
CA SER A 148 -36.03 18.78 1.37
C SER A 148 -34.71 18.11 1.77
N THR A 149 -33.80 18.88 2.34
CA THR A 149 -32.54 18.41 2.93
C THR A 149 -32.55 18.50 4.46
N ALA A 150 -33.68 18.86 5.07
CA ALA A 150 -33.81 18.98 6.52
C ALA A 150 -34.05 17.63 7.22
N ASP A 151 -33.59 17.51 8.46
CA ASP A 151 -33.96 16.40 9.35
C ASP A 151 -35.46 16.45 9.67
N GLY A 152 -36.08 15.27 9.70
CA GLY A 152 -37.51 15.13 9.94
C GLY A 152 -38.38 15.41 8.71
N ALA A 153 -37.79 15.67 7.54
CA ALA A 153 -38.56 15.80 6.31
C ALA A 153 -39.31 14.51 6.00
N ASN A 154 -40.56 14.66 5.56
CA ASN A 154 -41.49 13.55 5.38
C ASN A 154 -41.13 12.71 4.15
N ILE A 155 -41.39 11.41 4.24
CA ILE A 155 -41.29 10.49 3.11
C ILE A 155 -42.67 10.19 2.56
N VAL A 156 -42.81 10.32 1.24
CA VAL A 156 -44.05 10.13 0.50
C VAL A 156 -43.82 9.20 -0.68
N GLN A 157 -44.91 8.79 -1.33
CA GLN A 157 -44.82 8.31 -2.71
C GLN A 157 -45.14 9.43 -3.71
N TYR A 158 -44.51 9.39 -4.88
CA TYR A 158 -44.80 10.32 -5.98
C TYR A 158 -44.57 9.64 -7.34
N ASP A 159 -45.10 10.20 -8.42
CA ASP A 159 -44.77 9.76 -9.78
C ASP A 159 -43.27 9.60 -9.96
N ASP A 160 -42.84 8.53 -10.60
CA ASP A 160 -41.42 8.29 -10.85
C ASP A 160 -40.93 9.17 -12.00
N TRP A 161 -40.17 10.21 -11.67
CA TRP A 161 -39.55 11.13 -12.63
C TRP A 161 -38.01 11.08 -12.56
N GLY A 162 -37.45 10.10 -11.84
CA GLY A 162 -36.00 9.92 -11.73
C GLY A 162 -35.29 10.97 -10.88
N GLY A 163 -36.01 11.72 -10.04
CA GLY A 163 -35.45 12.80 -9.23
C GLY A 163 -34.38 12.34 -8.25
N ALA A 164 -33.39 13.19 -7.95
CA ALA A 164 -32.36 12.86 -6.97
C ALA A 164 -32.95 12.60 -5.56
N ASN A 165 -34.07 13.24 -5.22
CA ASN A 165 -34.82 13.00 -3.99
C ASN A 165 -35.64 11.68 -3.99
N GLN A 166 -35.72 10.99 -5.14
CA GLN A 166 -36.32 9.65 -5.28
C GLN A 166 -35.27 8.53 -5.31
N GLN A 167 -33.98 8.90 -5.35
CA GLN A 167 -32.86 7.97 -5.50
C GLN A 167 -32.20 7.69 -4.15
N TRP A 168 -31.94 6.42 -3.89
CA TRP A 168 -31.44 5.90 -2.62
C TRP A 168 -30.23 5.00 -2.86
N GLN A 169 -29.20 5.14 -2.04
CA GLN A 169 -28.10 4.21 -1.96
C GLN A 169 -28.38 3.20 -0.83
N LEU A 170 -28.27 1.91 -1.11
CA LEU A 170 -28.33 0.87 -0.08
C LEU A 170 -26.94 0.70 0.53
N VAL A 171 -26.80 0.99 1.82
CA VAL A 171 -25.55 0.81 2.57
C VAL A 171 -25.71 -0.32 3.59
N PRO A 172 -25.08 -1.49 3.43
CA PRO A 172 -25.24 -2.60 4.36
C PRO A 172 -24.66 -2.29 5.75
N ILE A 173 -25.33 -2.78 6.80
CA ILE A 173 -25.00 -2.62 8.22
C ILE A 173 -24.66 -3.98 8.81
N GLY A 174 -23.53 -4.06 9.52
CA GLY A 174 -23.05 -5.31 10.11
C GLY A 174 -22.31 -6.22 9.12
N SER A 175 -22.22 -5.83 7.84
CA SER A 175 -21.17 -6.37 6.98
C SER A 175 -19.85 -5.76 7.42
N GLY A 176 -18.98 -6.62 7.97
CA GLY A 176 -17.56 -6.51 7.71
C GLY A 176 -17.28 -6.39 6.19
N PRO A 177 -16.01 -6.37 5.80
CA PRO A 177 -15.60 -5.89 4.50
C PRO A 177 -16.38 -6.55 3.33
N ASN A 178 -16.78 -5.72 2.35
CA ASN A 178 -17.68 -5.99 1.22
C ASN A 178 -17.71 -7.48 0.77
N PRO A 179 -18.83 -8.23 0.91
CA PRO A 179 -18.93 -9.59 0.40
C PRO A 179 -19.02 -9.55 -1.13
N GLY A 180 -17.86 -9.59 -1.77
CA GLY A 180 -17.69 -9.62 -3.23
C GLY A 180 -16.22 -9.49 -3.66
N SER A 181 -15.36 -8.90 -2.83
CA SER A 181 -13.92 -8.82 -3.11
C SER A 181 -13.07 -9.07 -1.87
N THR A 182 -12.15 -10.03 -1.97
CA THR A 182 -11.08 -10.26 -0.98
C THR A 182 -9.78 -9.60 -1.45
N TYR A 183 -8.83 -9.41 -0.52
CA TYR A 183 -7.42 -9.21 -0.84
C TYR A 183 -6.62 -10.40 -0.36
N THR A 184 -5.43 -10.58 -0.94
CA THR A 184 -4.49 -11.64 -0.59
C THR A 184 -3.25 -11.02 0.04
N ASN A 185 -2.76 -11.62 1.12
CA ASN A 185 -1.49 -11.28 1.74
C ASN A 185 -0.32 -11.99 1.02
N PRO A 186 0.88 -11.38 0.97
CA PRO A 186 1.17 -10.03 1.43
C PRO A 186 0.54 -8.97 0.51
N VAL A 187 0.10 -7.84 1.06
CA VAL A 187 -0.48 -6.74 0.27
C VAL A 187 0.56 -6.04 -0.58
N VAL A 188 1.83 -6.12 -0.19
CA VAL A 188 2.99 -5.69 -0.99
C VAL A 188 4.03 -6.79 -0.95
N TRP A 189 4.37 -7.37 -2.10
CA TRP A 189 5.42 -8.40 -2.20
C TRP A 189 6.77 -7.82 -2.63
N GLN A 190 7.24 -6.83 -1.87
CA GLN A 190 8.56 -6.24 -1.95
C GLN A 190 9.08 -5.93 -0.53
N ASP A 191 10.40 -5.89 -0.35
CA ASP A 191 11.05 -5.72 0.95
C ASP A 191 10.81 -4.32 1.57
N PHE A 192 9.82 -4.23 2.46
CA PHE A 192 9.38 -3.02 3.15
C PHE A 192 9.19 -3.27 4.63
N ALA A 193 10.29 -3.29 5.33
CA ALA A 193 10.31 -3.67 6.73
C ALA A 193 10.21 -2.51 7.71
N ASP A 194 10.06 -2.89 8.98
CA ASP A 194 10.02 -1.97 10.12
C ASP A 194 8.99 -0.86 9.90
N GLY A 195 7.84 -1.24 9.35
CA GLY A 195 6.79 -0.34 8.90
C GLY A 195 6.25 0.60 9.96
N ASP A 196 5.96 1.84 9.58
CA ASP A 196 5.07 2.73 10.32
C ASP A 196 3.96 3.23 9.39
N ILE A 197 2.71 3.02 9.79
CA ILE A 197 1.54 3.27 8.95
C ILE A 197 0.66 4.34 9.58
N ILE A 198 0.31 5.35 8.79
CA ILE A 198 -0.59 6.44 9.20
C ILE A 198 -1.69 6.65 8.16
N ARG A 199 -2.77 7.32 8.57
CA ARG A 199 -3.78 7.86 7.67
C ARG A 199 -3.80 9.38 7.78
N VAL A 200 -3.81 10.08 6.64
CA VAL A 200 -4.01 11.53 6.56
C VAL A 200 -5.12 11.80 5.55
N GLY A 201 -6.27 12.29 6.03
CA GLY A 201 -7.48 12.39 5.21
C GLY A 201 -7.85 11.02 4.63
N ASP A 202 -7.91 10.95 3.30
CA ASP A 202 -8.28 9.73 2.56
C ASP A 202 -7.10 8.88 2.09
N ALA A 203 -5.87 9.28 2.42
CA ALA A 203 -4.67 8.54 2.04
C ALA A 203 -4.07 7.80 3.24
N TYR A 204 -3.54 6.62 2.96
CA TYR A 204 -2.73 5.83 3.87
C TYR A 204 -1.28 5.90 3.42
N TYR A 205 -0.38 6.04 4.37
CA TYR A 205 1.06 6.12 4.12
C TYR A 205 1.79 5.08 4.95
N TYR A 206 2.78 4.44 4.33
CA TYR A 206 3.62 3.44 4.99
C TYR A 206 5.09 3.82 4.79
N SER A 207 5.79 4.13 5.88
CA SER A 207 7.23 4.37 5.87
C SER A 207 7.98 3.11 6.27
N ALA A 208 9.13 2.84 5.65
CA ALA A 208 9.92 1.63 5.89
C ALA A 208 11.41 1.93 6.08
N SER A 209 12.15 0.96 6.61
CA SER A 209 13.61 1.05 6.76
C SER A 209 14.36 0.68 5.48
N THR A 210 15.57 1.23 5.33
CA THR A 210 16.41 1.04 4.12
C THR A 210 17.90 0.92 4.36
N MET A 211 18.35 0.96 5.62
CA MET A 211 19.76 0.82 5.97
C MET A 211 20.60 1.86 5.20
N HIS A 212 21.47 1.40 4.31
CA HIS A 212 22.43 2.19 3.54
C HIS A 212 21.94 2.55 2.13
N TYR A 213 20.72 2.19 1.77
CA TYR A 213 20.15 2.61 0.49
C TYR A 213 19.74 4.09 0.53
N SER A 214 20.04 4.81 -0.55
CA SER A 214 19.87 6.26 -0.68
C SER A 214 19.13 6.61 -1.97
N PRO A 215 18.06 7.42 -1.96
CA PRO A 215 17.42 8.01 -0.79
C PRO A 215 16.87 6.93 0.15
N GLY A 216 16.76 7.30 1.43
CA GLY A 216 16.34 6.40 2.50
C GLY A 216 14.93 6.69 3.00
N ALA A 217 14.40 5.80 3.84
CA ALA A 217 13.06 5.90 4.42
C ALA A 217 11.95 6.10 3.35
N PRO A 218 11.74 5.12 2.45
CA PRO A 218 10.71 5.17 1.43
C PRO A 218 9.33 5.31 2.06
N ILE A 219 8.46 5.98 1.34
CA ILE A 219 7.06 6.18 1.70
C ILE A 219 6.23 5.56 0.60
N LEU A 220 5.36 4.63 0.95
CA LEU A 220 4.29 4.13 0.08
C LEU A 220 3.00 4.89 0.34
N ARG A 221 2.15 4.99 -0.69
CA ARG A 221 0.81 5.57 -0.61
C ARG A 221 -0.25 4.55 -1.06
N SER A 222 -1.36 4.52 -0.34
CA SER A 222 -2.55 3.76 -0.70
C SER A 222 -3.82 4.57 -0.42
N TYR A 223 -4.90 4.23 -1.10
CA TYR A 223 -6.24 4.76 -0.83
C TYR A 223 -7.21 3.70 -0.31
N ASN A 224 -6.77 2.44 -0.19
CA ASN A 224 -7.61 1.31 0.23
C ASN A 224 -6.88 0.27 1.10
N LEU A 225 -5.65 0.54 1.54
CA LEU A 225 -4.74 -0.33 2.31
C LEU A 225 -4.22 -1.58 1.57
N VAL A 226 -4.69 -1.86 0.36
CA VAL A 226 -4.37 -3.08 -0.39
C VAL A 226 -3.49 -2.77 -1.58
N ASP A 227 -3.84 -1.75 -2.36
CA ASP A 227 -3.11 -1.33 -3.54
C ASP A 227 -2.17 -0.19 -3.14
N TRP A 228 -0.87 -0.34 -3.40
CA TRP A 228 0.17 0.59 -2.98
C TRP A 228 1.01 1.07 -4.17
N GLU A 229 1.46 2.32 -4.10
CA GLU A 229 2.50 2.88 -4.97
C GLU A 229 3.63 3.47 -4.14
N TYR A 230 4.78 3.66 -4.78
CA TYR A 230 5.85 4.50 -4.25
C TYR A 230 5.43 5.97 -4.30
N ALA A 231 5.50 6.67 -3.15
CA ALA A 231 5.17 8.09 -3.05
C ALA A 231 6.41 8.98 -2.95
N GLY A 232 7.43 8.58 -2.21
CA GLY A 232 8.59 9.43 -1.95
C GLY A 232 9.55 8.82 -0.94
N HIS A 233 10.44 9.66 -0.40
CA HIS A 233 11.44 9.29 0.59
C HIS A 233 11.61 10.38 1.62
N SER A 234 11.61 10.03 2.90
CA SER A 234 11.82 11.01 3.97
C SER A 234 13.27 11.50 4.08
N VAL A 235 14.24 10.73 3.59
CA VAL A 235 15.67 11.04 3.69
C VAL A 235 16.28 11.10 2.27
N PRO A 236 16.34 12.29 1.63
CA PRO A 236 16.82 12.41 0.24
C PRO A 236 18.28 12.00 0.04
N ARG A 237 19.11 12.16 1.06
CA ARG A 237 20.51 11.76 1.14
C ARG A 237 20.81 11.30 2.56
N LEU A 238 21.59 10.23 2.72
CA LEU A 238 22.01 9.72 4.03
C LEU A 238 23.07 10.66 4.64
N ASP A 239 22.62 11.73 5.28
CA ASP A 239 23.43 12.71 5.99
C ASP A 239 23.40 12.46 7.50
N PHE A 240 24.20 11.49 7.94
CA PHE A 240 24.25 10.99 9.32
C PHE A 240 25.62 11.19 9.99
N ASP A 241 26.27 12.33 9.71
CA ASP A 241 27.57 12.71 10.30
C ASP A 241 28.70 11.67 10.07
N SER A 242 28.64 10.93 8.97
CA SER A 242 29.64 9.93 8.59
C SER A 242 29.81 9.87 7.07
N GLY A 243 31.05 10.03 6.59
CA GLY A 243 31.39 9.88 5.17
C GLY A 243 31.29 8.42 4.66
N ALA A 244 31.12 7.44 5.55
CA ALA A 244 30.98 6.04 5.17
C ALA A 244 29.73 5.77 4.30
N TYR A 245 28.70 6.63 4.41
CA TYR A 245 27.50 6.57 3.57
C TYR A 245 27.73 7.05 2.14
N ASP A 246 28.88 7.68 1.84
CA ASP A 246 29.21 8.10 0.47
C ASP A 246 29.99 7.03 -0.30
N LEU A 247 30.31 5.90 0.36
CA LEU A 247 31.12 4.81 -0.18
C LEU A 247 32.44 5.31 -0.78
N ASN A 248 33.04 6.31 -0.12
CA ASN A 248 34.29 6.95 -0.52
C ASN A 248 35.26 6.95 0.67
N GLY A 249 36.21 6.01 0.67
CA GLY A 249 37.13 5.82 1.80
C GLY A 249 36.51 5.14 3.04
N GLY A 250 35.25 4.72 2.98
CA GLY A 250 34.53 4.00 4.03
C GLY A 250 33.29 3.30 3.49
N ARG A 251 32.62 2.47 4.32
CA ARG A 251 31.39 1.73 3.96
C ARG A 251 30.43 1.61 5.14
N ALA A 252 29.14 1.56 4.85
CA ALA A 252 28.04 1.52 5.82
C ALA A 252 27.04 0.38 5.54
N TYR A 253 27.50 -0.76 5.02
CA TYR A 253 26.62 -1.93 4.86
C TYR A 253 25.95 -2.33 6.18
N VAL A 254 24.65 -2.62 6.12
CA VAL A 254 23.76 -2.97 7.26
C VAL A 254 23.77 -1.91 8.39
N LYS A 255 24.12 -0.67 8.05
CA LYS A 255 24.04 0.52 8.90
C LYS A 255 23.03 1.51 8.33
N GLY A 256 22.82 2.64 8.98
CA GLY A 256 21.90 3.68 8.49
C GLY A 256 20.52 3.59 9.10
N ILE A 257 19.49 3.55 8.25
CA ILE A 257 18.10 3.66 8.67
C ILE A 257 17.55 2.30 9.09
N TRP A 258 17.51 2.07 10.40
CA TRP A 258 16.77 0.99 11.09
C TRP A 258 15.33 1.43 11.38
N ALA A 259 14.59 0.71 12.23
CA ALA A 259 13.22 1.04 12.57
C ALA A 259 13.09 2.49 13.05
N SER A 260 12.28 3.24 12.31
CA SER A 260 12.03 4.67 12.51
C SER A 260 10.55 4.95 12.77
N ALA A 261 10.22 6.21 13.03
CA ALA A 261 8.86 6.70 13.20
C ALA A 261 8.48 7.70 12.10
N PHE A 262 7.23 7.65 11.66
CA PHE A 262 6.66 8.54 10.65
C PHE A 262 5.27 9.00 11.07
N ASN A 263 5.03 10.31 11.15
CA ASN A 263 3.72 10.83 11.53
C ASN A 263 3.43 12.20 10.89
N TYR A 264 2.16 12.61 10.89
CA TYR A 264 1.70 13.87 10.33
C TYR A 264 1.07 14.77 11.39
N ARG A 265 1.59 15.99 11.48
CA ARG A 265 1.09 17.02 12.40
C ARG A 265 0.04 17.86 11.71
N THR A 266 -1.19 17.73 12.17
CA THR A 266 -2.34 18.42 11.56
C THR A 266 -2.29 19.94 11.80
N SER A 267 -1.84 20.39 12.98
CA SER A 267 -1.86 21.80 13.37
C SER A 267 -1.04 22.72 12.46
N ASN A 268 -0.01 22.20 11.81
CA ASN A 268 0.87 22.94 10.90
C ASN A 268 1.10 22.25 9.55
N SER A 269 0.29 21.24 9.24
CA SER A 269 0.36 20.48 7.99
C SER A 269 1.75 19.92 7.64
N THR A 270 2.46 19.38 8.63
CA THR A 270 3.85 18.92 8.47
C THR A 270 3.98 17.42 8.72
N TYR A 271 4.59 16.70 7.79
CA TYR A 271 5.06 15.34 7.99
C TYR A 271 6.40 15.34 8.73
N TYR A 272 6.57 14.40 9.64
CA TYR A 272 7.79 14.16 10.40
C TYR A 272 8.26 12.73 10.17
N TRP A 273 9.56 12.59 9.93
CA TRP A 273 10.27 11.33 10.04
C TRP A 273 11.35 11.47 11.10
N ILE A 274 11.44 10.48 11.99
CA ILE A 274 12.37 10.45 13.12
C ILE A 274 13.03 9.07 13.18
N GLY A 275 14.36 9.01 13.12
CA GLY A 275 15.08 7.72 13.19
C GLY A 275 16.41 7.84 13.92
N CYS A 276 16.68 6.88 14.80
CA CYS A 276 18.02 6.71 15.35
C CYS A 276 18.94 6.04 14.33
N VAL A 277 20.17 6.53 14.20
CA VAL A 277 21.19 5.99 13.31
C VAL A 277 22.48 5.73 14.11
N GLU A 278 23.16 4.62 13.78
CA GLU A 278 24.37 4.12 14.45
C GLU A 278 24.25 3.97 15.97
N PHE A 279 23.05 3.70 16.50
CA PHE A 279 22.79 3.59 17.95
C PHE A 279 23.27 4.81 18.75
N ASN A 280 23.37 5.97 18.09
CA ASN A 280 24.06 7.13 18.63
C ASN A 280 23.08 8.29 18.82
N ARG A 281 22.44 8.71 17.74
CA ARG A 281 21.66 9.94 17.71
C ARG A 281 20.47 9.82 16.78
N THR A 282 19.46 10.64 17.05
CA THR A 282 18.21 10.66 16.29
C THR A 282 18.18 11.83 15.32
N TYR A 283 17.77 11.58 14.09
CA TYR A 283 17.63 12.59 13.05
C TYR A 283 16.15 12.88 12.78
N VAL A 284 15.81 14.15 12.59
CA VAL A 284 14.45 14.59 12.30
C VAL A 284 14.42 15.22 10.91
N TYR A 285 13.54 14.70 10.05
CA TYR A 285 13.27 15.24 8.72
C TYR A 285 11.79 15.66 8.63
N THR A 286 11.52 16.73 7.89
CA THR A 286 10.16 17.23 7.68
C THR A 286 9.85 17.57 6.23
N ALA A 287 8.58 17.46 5.85
CA ALA A 287 8.04 17.95 4.58
C ALA A 287 6.58 18.38 4.73
N SER A 288 6.09 19.22 3.81
CA SER A 288 4.66 19.57 3.72
C SER A 288 3.84 18.55 2.94
N ALA A 289 4.48 17.71 2.13
CA ALA A 289 3.87 16.64 1.35
C ALA A 289 4.83 15.44 1.27
N VAL A 290 4.29 14.22 1.19
CA VAL A 290 5.11 13.00 1.18
C VAL A 290 5.97 12.84 -0.08
N ASP A 291 5.49 13.35 -1.20
CA ASP A 291 6.12 13.39 -2.52
C ASP A 291 6.83 14.73 -2.78
N GLY A 292 6.90 15.59 -1.76
CA GLY A 292 7.57 16.89 -1.80
C GLY A 292 9.03 16.85 -1.34
N ALA A 293 9.61 18.04 -1.14
CA ALA A 293 10.97 18.20 -0.66
C ALA A 293 11.06 17.93 0.86
N TRP A 294 11.88 16.95 1.22
CA TRP A 294 12.20 16.63 2.61
C TRP A 294 13.49 17.31 3.06
N THR A 295 13.48 17.88 4.28
CA THR A 295 14.62 18.61 4.83
C THR A 295 15.01 18.07 6.20
N LYS A 296 16.31 17.84 6.43
CA LYS A 296 16.87 17.55 7.76
C LYS A 296 16.71 18.78 8.63
N ARG A 297 15.93 18.69 9.71
CA ARG A 297 15.63 19.82 10.60
C ARG A 297 16.44 19.81 11.87
N SER A 298 16.73 18.65 12.40
CA SER A 298 17.50 18.55 13.64
C SER A 298 18.20 17.21 13.80
N ARG A 299 19.06 17.19 14.81
CA ARG A 299 19.77 16.02 15.31
C ARG A 299 19.70 16.06 16.83
N ILE A 300 19.06 15.06 17.43
CA ILE A 300 18.87 14.92 18.87
C ILE A 300 19.93 13.94 19.40
N ASN A 301 20.64 14.33 20.47
CA ASN A 301 21.77 13.56 21.03
C ASN A 301 21.35 12.26 21.75
N ASN A 302 20.05 12.01 21.88
CA ASN A 302 19.53 10.75 22.39
C ASN A 302 19.14 9.84 21.23
N CYS A 303 19.50 8.56 21.29
CA CYS A 303 19.08 7.56 20.32
C CYS A 303 17.70 7.02 20.70
N TYR A 304 16.69 7.41 19.94
CA TYR A 304 15.38 6.78 19.99
C TYR A 304 15.42 5.50 19.14
N TYR A 305 16.10 4.48 19.68
CA TYR A 305 16.17 3.16 19.04
C TYR A 305 14.76 2.57 18.91
N ASP A 306 14.39 2.11 17.72
CA ASP A 306 13.07 1.56 17.42
C ASP A 306 11.91 2.49 17.80
N ALA A 307 12.00 3.74 17.33
CA ALA A 307 11.09 4.82 17.69
C ALA A 307 9.66 4.65 17.16
N GLY A 308 8.69 5.08 17.97
CA GLY A 308 7.29 5.32 17.58
C GLY A 308 6.85 6.73 17.98
N LEU A 309 6.40 7.54 17.03
CA LEU A 309 6.03 8.94 17.22
C LEU A 309 4.51 9.09 17.39
N LEU A 310 4.10 9.65 18.52
CA LEU A 310 2.74 10.12 18.77
C LEU A 310 2.70 11.65 18.71
N ILE A 311 1.77 12.18 17.92
CA ILE A 311 1.35 13.58 17.98
C ILE A 311 -0.01 13.58 18.67
N ASP A 312 -0.03 14.03 19.93
CA ASP A 312 -1.20 13.96 20.79
C ASP A 312 -2.28 14.99 20.36
N THR A 313 -3.51 14.81 20.82
CA THR A 313 -4.67 15.68 20.55
C THR A 313 -4.47 17.11 21.04
N ASN A 314 -3.57 17.34 21.99
CA ASN A 314 -3.15 18.67 22.45
C ASN A 314 -1.90 19.19 21.72
N ASP A 315 -1.51 18.54 20.62
CA ASP A 315 -0.35 18.84 19.77
C ASP A 315 1.02 18.61 20.42
N THR A 316 1.06 17.99 21.62
CA THR A 316 2.32 17.56 22.23
C THR A 316 2.87 16.33 21.50
N MET A 317 4.17 16.34 21.19
CA MET A 317 4.83 15.24 20.51
C MET A 317 5.57 14.35 21.51
N TYR A 318 5.31 13.05 21.44
CA TYR A 318 5.98 12.03 22.24
C TYR A 318 6.62 10.97 21.36
N VAL A 319 7.76 10.42 21.79
CA VAL A 319 8.43 9.30 21.12
C VAL A 319 8.58 8.16 22.13
N ALA A 320 7.94 7.02 21.87
CA ALA A 320 8.23 5.77 22.57
C ALA A 320 9.41 5.07 21.88
N TYR A 321 10.36 4.53 22.65
CA TYR A 321 11.57 3.93 22.09
C TYR A 321 12.24 2.97 23.08
N GLY A 322 13.13 2.11 22.58
CA GLY A 322 13.95 1.20 23.37
C GLY A 322 13.80 -0.27 22.98
N ASN A 323 14.61 -1.11 23.60
CA ASN A 323 14.66 -2.56 23.43
C ASN A 323 14.74 -3.20 24.83
N GLY A 324 13.69 -3.93 25.22
CA GLY A 324 13.52 -4.52 26.55
C GLY A 324 13.15 -3.47 27.61
N THR A 325 13.94 -2.41 27.72
CA THR A 325 13.63 -1.22 28.53
C THR A 325 13.00 -0.16 27.63
N ILE A 326 11.71 0.13 27.85
CA ILE A 326 10.95 1.08 27.03
C ILE A 326 10.87 2.42 27.74
N SER A 327 11.22 3.47 27.02
CA SER A 327 11.17 4.86 27.46
C SER A 327 10.21 5.67 26.60
N VAL A 328 9.70 6.76 27.16
CA VAL A 328 8.98 7.80 26.42
C VAL A 328 9.74 9.10 26.55
N ALA A 329 9.98 9.78 25.43
CA ALA A 329 10.46 11.15 25.38
C ALA A 329 9.32 12.09 25.02
N GLN A 330 9.34 13.30 25.58
CA GLN A 330 8.55 14.43 25.11
C GLN A 330 9.48 15.35 24.31
N LEU A 331 9.03 15.73 23.11
CA LEU A 331 9.76 16.68 22.27
C LEU A 331 9.33 18.13 22.56
N SER A 332 10.16 19.08 22.13
CA SER A 332 9.82 20.50 22.12
C SER A 332 8.62 20.78 21.22
N ALA A 333 8.00 21.95 21.38
CA ALA A 333 6.79 22.33 20.64
C ALA A 333 6.96 22.30 19.11
N ASP A 334 8.18 22.46 18.60
CA ASP A 334 8.52 22.34 17.17
C ASP A 334 8.88 20.90 16.73
N GLY A 335 9.02 19.98 17.68
CA GLY A 335 9.42 18.59 17.47
C GLY A 335 10.92 18.38 17.25
N LEU A 336 11.76 19.40 17.47
CA LEU A 336 13.17 19.39 17.04
C LEU A 336 14.18 19.05 18.15
N SER A 337 13.77 19.06 19.41
CA SER A 337 14.63 18.76 20.56
C SER A 337 13.90 17.95 21.63
N GLN A 338 14.65 17.30 22.53
CA GLN A 338 14.08 16.58 23.67
C GLN A 338 13.85 17.54 24.84
N VAL A 339 12.64 17.56 25.39
CA VAL A 339 12.32 18.28 26.63
C VAL A 339 12.59 17.42 27.86
N ARG A 340 12.11 16.17 27.83
CA ARG A 340 12.35 15.18 28.88
C ARG A 340 12.26 13.77 28.31
N SER A 341 12.85 12.81 29.01
CA SER A 341 12.67 11.38 28.75
C SER A 341 12.60 10.61 30.06
N GLN A 342 11.86 9.51 30.07
CA GLN A 342 11.66 8.66 31.23
C GLN A 342 11.43 7.21 30.79
N GLN A 343 12.04 6.26 31.51
CA GLN A 343 11.68 4.85 31.40
C GLN A 343 10.24 4.64 31.91
N VAL A 344 9.38 4.03 31.09
CA VAL A 344 7.97 3.81 31.41
C VAL A 344 7.60 2.33 31.58
N PHE A 345 8.45 1.42 31.09
CA PHE A 345 8.21 -0.01 31.16
C PHE A 345 9.50 -0.81 31.10
N GLN A 346 9.54 -1.93 31.82
CA GLN A 346 10.59 -2.94 31.74
C GLN A 346 9.95 -4.25 31.32
N THR A 347 10.43 -4.83 30.22
CA THR A 347 9.92 -6.11 29.74
C THR A 347 10.22 -7.22 30.75
N PRO A 348 9.22 -8.01 31.18
CA PRO A 348 9.45 -9.17 32.01
C PRO A 348 10.36 -10.18 31.32
N SER A 349 11.29 -10.77 32.07
CA SER A 349 12.24 -11.77 31.53
C SER A 349 11.55 -12.98 30.91
N SER A 350 10.34 -13.33 31.36
CA SER A 350 9.52 -14.41 30.79
C SER A 350 9.04 -14.14 29.37
N VAL A 351 8.98 -12.88 28.94
CA VAL A 351 8.64 -12.50 27.56
C VAL A 351 9.90 -12.40 26.69
N GLY A 352 11.03 -11.98 27.27
CA GLY A 352 12.27 -11.73 26.55
C GLY A 352 12.40 -10.26 26.16
N THR A 353 12.71 -9.99 24.90
CA THR A 353 12.87 -8.62 24.39
C THR A 353 11.60 -8.12 23.73
N LEU A 354 11.21 -6.88 24.04
CA LEU A 354 10.24 -6.11 23.29
C LEU A 354 10.89 -4.87 22.68
N GLU A 355 10.67 -4.64 21.39
CA GLU A 355 11.20 -3.48 20.63
C GLU A 355 10.21 -3.04 19.54
N GLY A 356 10.64 -2.25 18.56
CA GLY A 356 9.81 -1.81 17.42
C GLY A 356 8.61 -0.95 17.82
N SER A 357 8.82 0.08 18.64
CA SER A 357 7.72 0.87 19.23
C SER A 357 6.87 1.57 18.17
N ARG A 358 5.54 1.50 18.31
CA ARG A 358 4.59 2.45 17.69
C ARG A 358 3.67 3.03 18.76
N PHE A 359 3.46 4.34 18.73
CA PHE A 359 2.81 5.06 19.82
C PHE A 359 1.47 5.66 19.40
N TYR A 360 0.40 5.30 20.09
CA TYR A 360 -0.97 5.70 19.78
C TYR A 360 -1.68 6.31 20.99
N LYS A 361 -2.71 7.10 20.72
CA LYS A 361 -3.73 7.50 21.70
C LYS A 361 -5.11 7.13 21.19
N ARG A 362 -5.93 6.49 22.04
CA ARG A 362 -7.31 6.09 21.71
C ARG A 362 -8.14 6.00 22.98
N ASN A 363 -9.34 6.57 22.96
CA ASN A 363 -10.31 6.52 24.07
C ASN A 363 -9.71 6.92 25.44
N GLY A 364 -8.89 7.98 25.46
CA GLY A 364 -8.22 8.45 26.68
C GLY A 364 -7.01 7.62 27.14
N TYR A 365 -6.69 6.52 26.45
CA TYR A 365 -5.52 5.70 26.73
C TYR A 365 -4.38 5.94 25.74
N TYR A 366 -3.17 5.77 26.23
CA TYR A 366 -1.90 5.74 25.51
C TYR A 366 -1.50 4.29 25.29
N TYR A 367 -1.11 3.93 24.07
CA TYR A 367 -0.73 2.56 23.71
C TYR A 367 0.65 2.51 23.06
N ILE A 368 1.51 1.62 23.53
CA ILE A 368 2.80 1.33 22.87
C ILE A 368 2.73 -0.07 22.28
N TRP A 369 2.75 -0.17 20.96
CA TRP A 369 2.78 -1.41 20.19
C TRP A 369 4.22 -1.89 20.06
N LEU A 370 4.51 -3.13 20.47
CA LEU A 370 5.87 -3.66 20.56
C LEU A 370 5.97 -5.09 20.01
N THR A 371 6.95 -5.31 19.15
CA THR A 371 7.26 -6.66 18.66
C THR A 371 8.08 -7.43 19.69
N ARG A 372 7.86 -8.74 19.77
CA ARG A 372 8.82 -9.71 20.32
C ARG A 372 9.54 -10.35 19.12
N PRO A 373 10.77 -9.93 18.80
CA PRO A 373 11.46 -10.43 17.62
C PRO A 373 11.73 -11.93 17.71
N ALA A 374 11.45 -12.76 16.70
CA ALA A 374 10.75 -12.45 15.44
C ALA A 374 9.38 -13.15 15.36
N ASN A 375 8.66 -13.29 16.48
CA ASN A 375 7.52 -14.20 16.57
C ASN A 375 6.32 -13.75 17.43
N GLY A 376 6.33 -12.54 17.97
CA GLY A 376 5.23 -12.07 18.82
C GLY A 376 4.93 -10.59 18.67
N GLN A 377 3.74 -10.21 19.10
CA GLN A 377 3.32 -8.81 19.20
C GLN A 377 2.63 -8.59 20.54
N TYR A 378 3.00 -7.50 21.19
CA TYR A 378 2.49 -7.07 22.49
C TYR A 378 2.03 -5.62 22.40
N VAL A 379 1.13 -5.25 23.30
CA VAL A 379 0.65 -3.90 23.46
C VAL A 379 0.70 -3.50 24.92
N LEU A 380 1.26 -2.32 25.16
CA LEU A 380 1.22 -1.64 26.44
C LEU A 380 0.06 -0.65 26.42
N ARG A 381 -0.65 -0.45 27.55
CA ARG A 381 -1.70 0.56 27.71
C ARG A 381 -1.56 1.31 29.03
N SER A 382 -1.77 2.62 29.01
CA SER A 382 -1.82 3.48 30.21
C SER A 382 -2.79 4.64 30.02
N THR A 383 -3.27 5.27 31.09
CA THR A 383 -4.01 6.54 31.06
C THR A 383 -3.09 7.76 30.99
N SER A 384 -1.78 7.56 31.08
CA SER A 384 -0.74 8.60 31.02
C SER A 384 0.35 8.18 30.04
N PRO A 385 0.93 9.10 29.24
CA PRO A 385 2.06 8.75 28.37
C PRO A 385 3.28 8.29 29.19
N TRP A 386 3.32 8.63 30.49
CA TRP A 386 4.39 8.31 31.43
C TRP A 386 4.17 7.02 32.22
N GLY A 387 3.07 6.29 31.95
CA GLY A 387 2.72 5.08 32.68
C GLY A 387 2.03 5.33 34.03
N PRO A 388 1.90 4.28 34.86
CA PRO A 388 2.37 2.92 34.61
C PRO A 388 1.61 2.25 33.46
N TYR A 389 2.28 1.37 32.73
CA TYR A 389 1.70 0.63 31.60
C TYR A 389 1.34 -0.81 31.99
N GLU A 390 0.13 -1.22 31.60
CA GLU A 390 -0.30 -2.63 31.59
C GLU A 390 0.09 -3.27 30.26
N MET A 391 0.55 -4.52 30.27
CA MET A 391 0.96 -5.26 29.07
C MET A 391 -0.04 -6.36 28.71
N ARG A 392 -0.30 -6.53 27.41
CA ARG A 392 -1.07 -7.66 26.87
C ARG A 392 -0.41 -8.25 25.62
N GLN A 393 -0.40 -9.58 25.54
CA GLN A 393 -0.03 -10.30 24.32
C GLN A 393 -1.13 -10.20 23.27
N VAL A 394 -0.77 -9.88 22.03
CA VAL A 394 -1.67 -9.80 20.87
C VAL A 394 -1.57 -11.07 20.03
N LEU A 395 -0.34 -11.50 19.74
CA LEU A 395 -0.03 -12.75 19.06
C LEU A 395 1.31 -13.29 19.53
N LEU A 396 1.48 -14.60 19.44
CA LEU A 396 2.74 -15.31 19.65
C LEU A 396 2.72 -16.59 18.80
N ASP A 397 3.76 -16.81 18.01
CA ASP A 397 3.91 -17.99 17.14
C ASP A 397 2.71 -18.23 16.21
N MET A 398 2.04 -17.15 15.81
CA MET A 398 0.85 -17.23 14.95
C MET A 398 1.25 -17.63 13.53
N PRO A 399 0.62 -18.67 12.94
CA PRO A 399 0.88 -19.05 11.55
C PRO A 399 0.65 -17.86 10.60
N GLY A 400 1.64 -17.59 9.75
CA GLY A 400 1.62 -16.48 8.80
C GLY A 400 0.91 -16.80 7.48
N PRO A 401 0.58 -15.78 6.68
CA PRO A 401 -0.13 -15.94 5.41
C PRO A 401 0.78 -16.35 4.23
N VAL A 402 2.11 -16.33 4.41
CA VAL A 402 3.07 -16.64 3.36
C VAL A 402 3.71 -17.99 3.64
N SER A 403 3.48 -18.97 2.77
CA SER A 403 4.08 -20.31 2.92
C SER A 403 5.61 -20.23 2.94
N GLY A 404 6.21 -20.83 3.98
CA GLY A 404 7.67 -20.79 4.23
C GLY A 404 8.18 -19.47 4.79
N GLY A 405 7.32 -18.46 4.98
CA GLY A 405 7.64 -17.22 5.67
C GLY A 405 7.54 -17.36 7.19
N GLY A 406 8.05 -16.36 7.90
CA GLY A 406 7.98 -16.26 9.35
C GLY A 406 6.60 -15.86 9.90
N VAL A 407 6.59 -15.51 11.17
CA VAL A 407 5.39 -15.05 11.88
C VAL A 407 5.15 -13.55 11.56
N PRO A 408 3.92 -13.11 11.30
CA PRO A 408 3.61 -11.69 11.18
C PRO A 408 3.88 -10.97 12.51
N HIS A 409 4.69 -9.92 12.47
CA HIS A 409 5.08 -9.16 13.66
C HIS A 409 5.55 -7.74 13.28
N GLN A 410 5.74 -6.90 14.31
CA GLN A 410 6.14 -5.49 14.17
C GLN A 410 5.19 -4.74 13.21
N GLY A 411 5.53 -3.54 12.74
CA GLY A 411 4.60 -2.72 11.96
C GLY A 411 3.65 -1.93 12.87
N GLY A 412 2.50 -1.50 12.33
CA GLY A 412 1.63 -0.54 13.01
C GLY A 412 0.14 -0.71 12.77
N LEU A 413 -0.65 -0.08 13.63
CA LEU A 413 -2.10 -0.01 13.56
C LEU A 413 -2.55 1.23 12.79
N VAL A 414 -3.62 1.10 12.00
CA VAL A 414 -4.25 2.23 11.33
C VAL A 414 -5.77 2.12 11.37
N GLN A 415 -6.44 3.26 11.56
CA GLN A 415 -7.89 3.37 11.49
C GLN A 415 -8.32 3.91 10.14
N THR A 416 -9.31 3.25 9.53
CA THR A 416 -9.96 3.70 8.31
C THR A 416 -10.97 4.82 8.57
N GLN A 417 -11.46 5.47 7.52
CA GLN A 417 -12.43 6.57 7.62
C GLN A 417 -13.74 6.16 8.30
N ASN A 418 -14.17 4.90 8.13
CA ASN A 418 -15.40 4.38 8.75
C ASN A 418 -15.18 3.83 10.17
N GLY A 419 -13.98 4.03 10.74
CA GLY A 419 -13.65 3.64 12.10
C GLY A 419 -13.12 2.21 12.27
N ALA A 420 -13.11 1.38 11.23
CA ALA A 420 -12.51 0.04 11.28
C ALA A 420 -10.98 0.12 11.43
N TRP A 421 -10.40 -0.79 12.19
CA TRP A 421 -8.96 -0.84 12.47
C TRP A 421 -8.30 -2.01 11.73
N TYR A 422 -7.07 -1.77 11.29
CA TYR A 422 -6.22 -2.79 10.68
C TYR A 422 -4.83 -2.75 11.29
N TYR A 423 -4.17 -3.90 11.25
CA TYR A 423 -2.78 -4.08 11.61
C TYR A 423 -1.98 -4.42 10.36
N MET A 424 -1.05 -3.53 9.99
CA MET A 424 -0.06 -3.77 8.95
C MET A 424 1.23 -4.25 9.62
N ALA A 425 1.42 -5.56 9.66
CA ALA A 425 2.66 -6.21 10.08
C ALA A 425 3.61 -6.40 8.89
N PHE A 426 4.75 -7.04 9.12
CA PHE A 426 5.49 -7.69 8.04
C PHE A 426 5.80 -9.15 8.36
N VAL A 427 6.07 -9.93 7.31
CA VAL A 427 6.46 -11.34 7.37
C VAL A 427 7.89 -11.49 6.86
N ASP A 428 8.73 -12.18 7.62
CA ASP A 428 10.08 -12.58 7.19
C ASP A 428 9.99 -13.60 6.05
N ALA A 429 10.26 -13.17 4.82
CA ALA A 429 10.03 -13.91 3.58
C ALA A 429 11.33 -14.06 2.76
N TYR A 430 12.46 -14.36 3.42
CA TYR A 430 13.76 -14.50 2.79
C TYR A 430 13.81 -15.67 1.79
N PRO A 431 14.41 -15.49 0.60
CA PRO A 431 15.40 -14.47 0.24
C PRO A 431 14.82 -13.11 -0.22
N GLY A 432 13.51 -12.99 -0.33
CA GLY A 432 12.85 -11.77 -0.81
C GLY A 432 12.94 -10.57 0.14
N GLY A 433 13.15 -10.80 1.43
CA GLY A 433 13.15 -9.76 2.47
C GLY A 433 11.90 -9.85 3.33
N ARG A 434 11.36 -8.71 3.76
CA ARG A 434 10.24 -8.60 4.71
C ARG A 434 9.04 -7.91 4.07
N MET A 435 7.91 -8.63 4.03
CA MET A 435 6.76 -8.27 3.20
C MET A 435 5.60 -7.77 4.06
N PRO A 436 5.04 -6.58 3.78
CA PRO A 436 3.84 -6.08 4.47
C PRO A 436 2.64 -7.04 4.37
N ALA A 437 2.05 -7.35 5.52
CA ALA A 437 0.85 -8.19 5.63
C ALA A 437 -0.21 -7.46 6.47
N LEU A 438 -1.45 -7.45 5.99
CA LEU A 438 -2.57 -6.72 6.58
C LEU A 438 -3.59 -7.68 7.18
N ALA A 439 -4.04 -7.41 8.41
CA ALA A 439 -5.18 -8.09 9.03
C ALA A 439 -6.13 -7.09 9.72
N PRO A 440 -7.44 -7.37 9.77
CA PRO A 440 -8.38 -6.59 10.56
C PRO A 440 -8.13 -6.71 12.07
N ILE A 441 -8.40 -5.63 12.81
CA ILE A 441 -8.36 -5.56 14.27
C ILE A 441 -9.76 -5.34 14.83
N THR A 442 -10.13 -6.11 15.84
CA THR A 442 -11.27 -5.82 16.72
C THR A 442 -10.80 -5.23 18.04
N TRP A 443 -11.60 -4.35 18.62
CA TRP A 443 -11.37 -3.81 19.96
C TRP A 443 -12.43 -4.34 20.93
N THR A 444 -11.99 -4.85 22.08
CA THR A 444 -12.88 -5.29 23.17
C THR A 444 -12.30 -4.81 24.48
N ASN A 445 -13.10 -4.07 25.28
CA ASN A 445 -12.64 -3.44 26.52
C ASN A 445 -11.35 -2.62 26.34
N ASP A 446 -11.28 -1.87 25.22
CA ASP A 446 -10.14 -1.06 24.82
C ASP A 446 -8.82 -1.85 24.66
N TRP A 447 -8.90 -3.12 24.28
CA TRP A 447 -7.75 -3.92 23.86
C TRP A 447 -7.92 -4.41 22.42
N PRO A 448 -6.86 -4.36 21.59
CA PRO A 448 -6.89 -4.84 20.22
C PRO A 448 -6.74 -6.36 20.17
N THR A 449 -7.34 -6.99 19.17
CA THR A 449 -7.19 -8.41 18.85
C THR A 449 -7.17 -8.59 17.34
N VAL A 450 -6.24 -9.39 16.85
CA VAL A 450 -6.15 -9.74 15.42
C VAL A 450 -7.29 -10.68 15.06
N GLN A 451 -8.03 -10.36 13.99
CA GLN A 451 -8.99 -11.30 13.43
C GLN A 451 -8.24 -12.42 12.70
N THR A 452 -8.45 -13.66 13.13
CA THR A 452 -7.80 -14.84 12.56
C THR A 452 -8.69 -15.55 11.55
N VAL A 453 -8.07 -16.28 10.64
CA VAL A 453 -8.74 -17.24 9.73
C VAL A 453 -8.14 -18.60 10.03
N ASN A 454 -8.97 -19.57 10.43
CA ASN A 454 -8.51 -20.91 10.82
C ASN A 454 -7.39 -20.90 11.89
N GLY A 455 -7.47 -19.96 12.85
CA GLY A 455 -6.50 -19.85 13.94
C GLY A 455 -5.16 -19.18 13.57
N GLY A 456 -4.98 -18.77 12.31
CA GLY A 456 -3.77 -18.06 11.86
C GLY A 456 -4.08 -16.69 11.26
N TRP A 457 -3.02 -16.02 10.82
CA TRP A 457 -3.14 -14.83 9.98
C TRP A 457 -3.66 -15.25 8.59
N GLY A 458 -4.76 -14.65 8.16
CA GLY A 458 -5.44 -15.03 6.93
C GLY A 458 -4.58 -14.76 5.70
N VAL A 459 -4.45 -15.79 4.84
CA VAL A 459 -3.96 -15.64 3.47
C VAL A 459 -4.83 -14.64 2.72
N THR A 460 -6.14 -14.71 2.93
CA THR A 460 -7.09 -13.76 2.38
C THR A 460 -7.98 -13.19 3.47
N TYR A 461 -8.31 -11.91 3.35
CA TYR A 461 -9.36 -11.24 4.11
C TYR A 461 -10.28 -10.48 3.15
N PRO A 462 -11.51 -10.13 3.55
CA PRO A 462 -12.34 -9.28 2.70
C PRO A 462 -11.73 -7.86 2.61
N LYS A 463 -11.84 -7.20 1.45
CA LYS A 463 -11.23 -5.88 1.19
C LYS A 463 -11.75 -4.82 2.16
N PRO A 464 -10.89 -3.98 2.77
CA PRO A 464 -11.33 -2.93 3.66
C PRO A 464 -12.50 -2.13 3.06
N ASN A 465 -13.55 -1.91 3.87
CA ASN A 465 -14.73 -1.16 3.44
C ASN A 465 -14.41 0.34 3.30
N ILE A 466 -13.67 0.68 2.25
CA ILE A 466 -13.21 2.03 1.93
C ILE A 466 -13.72 2.34 0.53
N GLN A 467 -14.51 3.41 0.41
CA GLN A 467 -14.98 3.90 -0.87
C GLN A 467 -13.94 4.87 -1.43
N THR A 468 -13.33 4.52 -2.55
CA THR A 468 -12.39 5.38 -3.25
C THR A 468 -12.46 5.12 -4.76
N SER A 469 -12.41 6.19 -5.55
CA SER A 469 -12.20 6.13 -7.00
C SER A 469 -10.74 6.35 -7.39
N ARG A 470 -9.86 6.63 -6.41
CA ARG A 470 -8.44 6.91 -6.65
C ARG A 470 -7.70 5.61 -6.89
N THR A 471 -6.88 5.61 -7.93
CA THR A 471 -5.96 4.53 -8.27
C THR A 471 -4.54 4.89 -7.87
N VAL A 472 -3.69 3.88 -7.76
CA VAL A 472 -2.25 4.02 -7.51
C VAL A 472 -1.47 3.53 -8.73
N ALA A 473 -0.27 4.06 -8.94
CA ALA A 473 0.64 3.63 -9.99
C ALA A 473 1.15 2.20 -9.75
N SER A 474 1.40 1.46 -10.83
CA SER A 474 1.98 0.13 -10.74
C SER A 474 3.41 0.17 -10.18
N MET A 475 3.71 -0.75 -9.27
CA MET A 475 5.07 -0.93 -8.71
C MET A 475 6.00 -1.71 -9.65
N ILE A 476 5.48 -2.22 -10.77
CA ILE A 476 6.21 -2.97 -11.81
C ILE A 476 6.05 -2.31 -13.18
N GLY A 477 6.71 -2.86 -14.18
CA GLY A 477 6.69 -2.38 -15.55
C GLY A 477 7.94 -1.59 -15.93
N PRO A 478 7.88 -0.85 -17.04
CA PRO A 478 9.05 -0.16 -17.58
C PRO A 478 9.43 1.12 -16.85
N ASP A 479 10.71 1.46 -16.99
CA ASP A 479 11.28 2.78 -16.81
C ASP A 479 12.26 3.08 -17.95
N THR A 480 12.02 4.16 -18.69
CA THR A 480 12.92 4.62 -19.75
C THR A 480 13.83 5.76 -19.28
N PHE A 481 13.73 6.18 -18.02
CA PHE A 481 14.55 7.24 -17.43
C PHE A 481 14.51 8.56 -18.21
N THR A 482 13.36 8.89 -18.81
CA THR A 482 13.14 10.13 -19.57
C THR A 482 12.82 11.33 -18.68
N SER A 483 12.51 11.09 -17.41
CA SER A 483 12.39 12.15 -16.40
C SER A 483 13.77 12.70 -16.04
N GLY A 484 13.86 14.01 -15.76
CA GLY A 484 15.07 14.66 -15.24
C GLY A 484 15.47 14.24 -13.82
N SER A 485 14.64 13.41 -13.16
CA SER A 485 14.93 12.78 -11.88
C SER A 485 14.46 11.32 -11.85
N LEU A 486 15.10 10.51 -11.01
CA LEU A 486 14.70 9.12 -10.76
C LEU A 486 13.36 9.06 -10.02
N ALA A 487 12.49 8.14 -10.44
CA ALA A 487 11.24 7.84 -9.73
C ALA A 487 11.52 7.27 -8.32
N PRO A 488 10.60 7.42 -7.35
CA PRO A 488 10.84 7.00 -5.95
C PRO A 488 10.99 5.49 -5.72
N ARG A 489 10.87 4.66 -6.76
CA ARG A 489 11.16 3.21 -6.68
C ARG A 489 12.65 2.87 -6.75
N TRP A 490 13.48 3.86 -7.04
CA TRP A 490 14.91 3.72 -7.25
C TRP A 490 15.72 4.16 -6.04
N GLU A 491 16.63 3.30 -5.59
CA GLU A 491 17.54 3.61 -4.48
C GLU A 491 18.96 3.16 -4.82
N TRP A 492 19.94 4.04 -4.62
CA TRP A 492 21.37 3.76 -4.74
C TRP A 492 21.86 2.93 -3.57
N ASN A 493 22.75 1.98 -3.83
CA ASN A 493 23.57 1.36 -2.78
C ASN A 493 24.57 2.42 -2.28
N HIS A 494 24.33 2.98 -1.08
CA HIS A 494 25.00 4.17 -0.55
C HIS A 494 24.66 5.47 -1.32
N ASN A 495 25.07 6.64 -0.81
CA ASN A 495 24.86 7.91 -1.48
C ASN A 495 25.60 7.93 -2.83
N PRO A 496 24.95 8.37 -3.92
CA PRO A 496 25.60 8.45 -5.22
C PRO A 496 26.59 9.62 -5.29
N ASP A 497 27.51 9.51 -6.25
CA ASP A 497 28.19 10.64 -6.87
C ASP A 497 27.28 11.29 -7.90
N THR A 498 26.67 12.42 -7.53
CA THR A 498 25.74 13.15 -8.39
C THR A 498 26.42 13.80 -9.60
N SER A 499 27.76 13.86 -9.65
CA SER A 499 28.50 14.33 -10.84
C SER A 499 28.71 13.23 -11.88
N ARG A 500 28.38 11.97 -11.55
CA ARG A 500 28.69 10.78 -12.36
C ARG A 500 27.46 10.02 -12.86
N PHE A 501 26.27 10.59 -12.72
CA PHE A 501 25.08 10.06 -13.39
C PHE A 501 24.15 11.19 -13.85
N SER A 502 23.29 10.88 -14.82
CA SER A 502 22.19 11.76 -15.24
C SER A 502 21.01 10.94 -15.75
N THR A 503 19.81 11.52 -15.72
CA THR A 503 18.59 11.01 -16.35
C THR A 503 18.01 12.07 -17.30
N GLY A 504 17.02 11.71 -18.12
CA GLY A 504 16.39 12.58 -19.13
C GLY A 504 16.39 11.96 -20.52
N ASP A 505 17.48 11.28 -20.88
CA ASP A 505 17.67 10.57 -22.15
C ASP A 505 18.16 9.12 -21.91
N GLY A 506 17.53 8.45 -20.96
CA GLY A 506 18.05 7.23 -20.35
C GLY A 506 18.87 7.53 -19.10
N LEU A 507 19.24 6.48 -18.36
CA LEU A 507 20.13 6.57 -17.21
C LEU A 507 21.58 6.46 -17.68
N ARG A 508 22.28 7.59 -17.74
CA ARG A 508 23.71 7.62 -18.04
C ARG A 508 24.51 7.41 -16.76
N LEU A 509 25.39 6.41 -16.75
CA LEU A 509 26.31 6.12 -15.64
C LEU A 509 27.74 6.27 -16.12
N GLN A 510 28.47 7.25 -15.59
CA GLN A 510 29.92 7.34 -15.73
C GLN A 510 30.59 6.54 -14.62
N THR A 511 31.75 5.96 -14.89
CA THR A 511 32.53 5.29 -13.86
C THR A 511 32.84 6.27 -12.71
N ALA A 512 32.37 5.94 -11.51
CA ALA A 512 32.55 6.78 -10.32
C ALA A 512 33.64 6.24 -9.36
N THR A 513 34.14 5.03 -9.61
CA THR A 513 35.13 4.36 -8.75
C THR A 513 36.06 3.48 -9.58
N VAL A 514 37.36 3.52 -9.25
CA VAL A 514 38.33 2.53 -9.72
C VAL A 514 38.45 1.43 -8.66
N THR A 515 37.91 0.25 -8.95
CA THR A 515 37.83 -0.89 -8.02
C THR A 515 37.69 -2.21 -8.77
N GLY A 516 38.14 -3.32 -8.17
CA GLY A 516 37.81 -4.68 -8.62
C GLY A 516 36.58 -5.26 -7.91
N ASP A 517 36.00 -4.52 -6.97
CA ASP A 517 34.97 -4.97 -6.04
C ASP A 517 33.67 -4.19 -6.26
N LEU A 518 32.61 -4.88 -6.71
CA LEU A 518 31.27 -4.32 -6.90
C LEU A 518 30.71 -3.72 -5.60
N TYR A 519 31.05 -4.29 -4.44
CA TYR A 519 30.58 -3.75 -3.17
C TYR A 519 31.20 -2.41 -2.79
N ASN A 520 32.29 -2.01 -3.46
CA ASN A 520 32.88 -0.69 -3.33
C ASN A 520 32.57 0.23 -4.52
N ALA A 521 31.78 -0.23 -5.50
CA ALA A 521 31.42 0.57 -6.67
C ALA A 521 30.29 1.55 -6.33
N ARG A 522 30.62 2.85 -6.32
CA ARG A 522 29.63 3.93 -6.21
C ARG A 522 28.71 3.92 -7.42
N ASN A 523 27.52 4.52 -7.27
CA ASN A 523 26.50 4.62 -8.31
C ASN A 523 25.98 3.26 -8.80
N THR A 524 25.85 2.29 -7.90
CA THR A 524 25.05 1.09 -8.14
C THR A 524 23.59 1.41 -7.81
N LEU A 525 22.76 1.59 -8.84
CA LEU A 525 21.33 1.86 -8.70
C LEU A 525 20.56 0.56 -8.47
N THR A 526 19.62 0.54 -7.52
CA THR A 526 18.90 -0.69 -7.18
C THR A 526 17.39 -0.55 -7.26
N HIS A 527 16.74 -1.68 -7.53
CA HIS A 527 15.30 -1.85 -7.48
C HIS A 527 14.95 -3.09 -6.65
N ARG A 528 13.90 -3.00 -5.82
CA ARG A 528 13.37 -4.17 -5.08
C ARG A 528 12.85 -5.23 -6.05
N ILE A 529 12.92 -6.50 -5.66
CA ILE A 529 12.34 -7.60 -6.43
C ILE A 529 10.85 -7.70 -6.13
N GLN A 530 10.03 -7.77 -7.17
CA GLN A 530 8.62 -8.16 -7.04
C GLN A 530 8.53 -9.68 -6.86
N GLY A 531 7.92 -10.13 -5.77
CA GLY A 531 7.66 -11.56 -5.56
C GLY A 531 6.32 -12.02 -6.14
N PRO A 532 6.06 -13.35 -6.12
CA PRO A 532 6.97 -14.41 -5.66
C PRO A 532 8.16 -14.65 -6.59
N SER A 533 8.07 -14.23 -7.85
CA SER A 533 9.14 -14.28 -8.83
C SER A 533 8.98 -13.15 -9.84
N SER A 534 10.09 -12.57 -10.27
CA SER A 534 10.08 -11.53 -11.31
C SER A 534 11.36 -11.55 -12.15
N THR A 535 11.28 -10.87 -13.29
CA THR A 535 12.36 -10.71 -14.24
C THR A 535 12.66 -9.23 -14.43
N ALA A 536 13.92 -8.86 -14.19
CA ALA A 536 14.45 -7.56 -14.59
C ALA A 536 15.20 -7.69 -15.91
N THR A 537 14.94 -6.77 -16.86
CA THR A 537 15.71 -6.64 -18.10
C THR A 537 16.17 -5.20 -18.26
N ILE A 538 17.45 -4.97 -18.58
CA ILE A 538 17.94 -3.65 -19.00
C ILE A 538 18.36 -3.65 -20.46
N GLU A 539 18.08 -2.56 -21.18
CA GLU A 539 18.74 -2.24 -22.45
C GLU A 539 19.95 -1.35 -22.16
N LEU A 540 21.16 -1.87 -22.38
CA LEU A 540 22.42 -1.21 -22.08
C LEU A 540 23.12 -0.78 -23.37
N ASP A 541 23.37 0.52 -23.52
CA ASP A 541 24.35 1.07 -24.46
C ASP A 541 25.72 1.12 -23.81
N HIS A 542 26.66 0.39 -24.39
CA HIS A 542 28.03 0.25 -23.91
C HIS A 542 29.07 0.82 -24.88
N ALA A 543 28.67 1.66 -25.84
CA ALA A 543 29.59 2.26 -26.83
C ALA A 543 30.73 3.07 -26.21
N GLN A 544 30.46 3.71 -25.07
CA GLN A 544 31.35 4.67 -24.42
C GLN A 544 32.15 4.05 -23.26
N MET A 545 32.19 2.72 -23.15
CA MET A 545 33.05 2.05 -22.16
C MET A 545 34.53 2.24 -22.51
N ALA A 546 35.34 2.43 -21.47
CA ALA A 546 36.80 2.44 -21.55
C ALA A 546 37.38 1.06 -21.18
N ASN A 547 38.69 0.87 -21.40
CA ASN A 547 39.37 -0.35 -20.96
C ASN A 547 39.36 -0.44 -19.43
N GLY A 548 39.02 -1.61 -18.90
CA GLY A 548 38.82 -1.86 -17.48
C GLY A 548 37.38 -1.65 -17.00
N ASP A 549 36.47 -1.13 -17.82
CA ASP A 549 35.09 -0.90 -17.39
C ASP A 549 34.30 -2.21 -17.22
N ARG A 550 33.42 -2.21 -16.22
CA ARG A 550 32.50 -3.28 -15.84
C ARG A 550 31.12 -2.66 -15.63
N ALA A 551 30.15 -3.05 -16.45
CA ALA A 551 28.79 -2.53 -16.36
C ALA A 551 27.76 -3.65 -16.57
N GLY A 552 26.65 -3.61 -15.84
CA GLY A 552 25.65 -4.66 -15.98
C GLY A 552 24.52 -4.63 -14.96
N LEU A 553 23.90 -5.81 -14.80
CA LEU A 553 22.76 -6.09 -13.94
C LEU A 553 23.14 -7.18 -12.94
N ALA A 554 23.12 -6.81 -11.66
CA ALA A 554 23.45 -7.65 -10.53
C ALA A 554 22.20 -8.19 -9.84
N MET A 555 22.32 -9.41 -9.34
CA MET A 555 21.53 -9.89 -8.22
C MET A 555 22.30 -9.55 -6.94
N LEU A 556 21.99 -8.38 -6.35
CA LEU A 556 22.79 -7.74 -5.30
C LEU A 556 22.27 -8.09 -3.90
N ARG A 557 23.19 -8.59 -3.05
CA ARG A 557 23.08 -8.75 -1.58
C ARG A 557 24.48 -8.98 -0.98
N ASP A 558 24.60 -9.53 0.23
CA ASP A 558 25.88 -9.97 0.82
C ASP A 558 26.55 -11.11 0.04
N GLN A 559 25.74 -11.93 -0.65
CA GLN A 559 26.19 -12.89 -1.65
C GLN A 559 25.55 -12.51 -2.99
N SER A 560 26.37 -12.20 -3.98
CA SER A 560 25.92 -11.63 -5.25
C SER A 560 26.49 -12.37 -6.45
N ALA A 561 25.76 -12.23 -7.56
CA ALA A 561 26.20 -12.59 -8.91
C ALA A 561 25.68 -11.53 -9.88
N TRP A 562 26.31 -11.38 -11.04
CA TRP A 562 25.89 -10.39 -12.02
C TRP A 562 26.16 -10.83 -13.46
N ILE A 563 25.37 -10.30 -14.38
CA ILE A 563 25.58 -10.40 -15.82
C ILE A 563 25.87 -9.01 -16.39
N GLY A 564 26.86 -8.88 -17.27
CA GLY A 564 27.29 -7.57 -17.74
C GLY A 564 28.31 -7.61 -18.86
N VAL A 565 28.71 -6.43 -19.31
CA VAL A 565 29.78 -6.23 -20.28
C VAL A 565 31.07 -5.93 -19.54
N LYS A 566 32.14 -6.64 -19.91
CA LYS A 566 33.52 -6.26 -19.60
C LYS A 566 34.16 -5.70 -20.86
N ARG A 567 34.89 -4.58 -20.73
CA ARG A 567 35.73 -4.06 -21.80
C ARG A 567 37.19 -4.10 -21.38
N ASP A 568 37.98 -4.88 -22.10
CA ASP A 568 39.41 -5.10 -21.82
C ASP A 568 40.19 -5.07 -23.14
N ASN A 569 41.30 -4.35 -23.17
CA ASN A 569 42.20 -4.29 -24.34
C ASN A 569 41.47 -4.01 -25.68
N GLY A 570 40.46 -3.12 -25.65
CA GLY A 570 39.65 -2.74 -26.81
C GLY A 570 38.51 -3.71 -27.14
N VAL A 571 38.41 -4.85 -26.46
CA VAL A 571 37.42 -5.90 -26.73
C VAL A 571 36.31 -5.87 -25.68
N SER A 572 35.06 -5.88 -26.14
CA SER A 572 33.87 -6.01 -25.28
C SER A 572 33.32 -7.44 -25.34
N ARG A 573 32.97 -7.99 -24.19
CA ARG A 573 32.39 -9.33 -24.04
C ARG A 573 31.31 -9.32 -22.97
N VAL A 574 30.25 -10.10 -23.16
CA VAL A 574 29.27 -10.34 -22.10
C VAL A 574 29.79 -11.44 -21.19
N VAL A 575 29.59 -11.28 -19.89
CA VAL A 575 30.03 -12.21 -18.87
C VAL A 575 28.94 -12.42 -17.83
N MET A 576 28.98 -13.59 -17.18
CA MET A 576 28.32 -13.84 -15.91
C MET A 576 29.40 -14.06 -14.85
N THR A 577 29.37 -13.28 -13.79
CA THR A 577 30.30 -13.36 -12.65
C THR A 577 29.52 -13.82 -11.42
N ASN A 578 30.07 -14.80 -10.70
CA ASN A 578 29.48 -15.39 -9.50
C ASN A 578 30.51 -15.37 -8.35
N GLY A 579 30.09 -15.64 -7.11
CA GLY A 579 30.98 -15.74 -5.96
C GLY A 579 31.44 -14.39 -5.41
N LEU A 580 30.62 -13.35 -5.54
CA LEU A 580 30.82 -12.11 -4.79
C LEU A 580 30.26 -12.33 -3.39
N THR A 581 31.08 -12.14 -2.35
CA THR A 581 30.69 -12.48 -0.97
C THR A 581 31.19 -11.46 0.05
N MET A 582 30.41 -11.26 1.10
CA MET A 582 30.83 -10.60 2.34
C MET A 582 30.85 -11.59 3.52
N ASN A 583 31.66 -11.29 4.54
CA ASN A 583 31.59 -11.97 5.83
C ASN A 583 30.55 -11.31 6.78
N GLY A 584 30.39 -11.85 7.99
CA GLY A 584 29.47 -11.32 9.00
C GLY A 584 29.82 -9.93 9.56
N SER A 585 30.98 -9.36 9.23
CA SER A 585 31.34 -7.96 9.50
C SER A 585 31.20 -7.07 8.25
N TRP A 586 30.49 -7.58 7.23
CA TRP A 586 30.20 -6.91 5.96
C TRP A 586 31.45 -6.46 5.21
N GLN A 587 32.56 -7.18 5.41
CA GLN A 587 33.78 -7.01 4.64
C GLN A 587 33.73 -7.96 3.44
N THR A 588 34.09 -7.45 2.26
CA THR A 588 34.26 -8.26 1.05
C THR A 588 35.27 -9.38 1.29
N THR A 589 34.86 -10.61 1.02
CA THR A 589 35.72 -11.81 1.02
C THR A 589 35.89 -12.40 -0.38
N GLY A 590 35.00 -12.07 -1.31
CA GLY A 590 35.08 -12.47 -2.71
C GLY A 590 34.61 -11.34 -3.62
N THR A 591 35.44 -11.00 -4.61
CA THR A 591 35.10 -10.02 -5.67
C THR A 591 34.49 -10.67 -6.91
N GLY A 592 34.24 -11.98 -6.84
CA GLY A 592 33.64 -12.77 -7.89
C GLY A 592 34.63 -13.33 -8.91
N THR A 593 34.26 -14.45 -9.50
CA THR A 593 34.95 -15.11 -10.60
C THR A 593 34.02 -15.21 -11.79
N GLU A 594 34.60 -15.15 -12.98
CA GLU A 594 33.85 -15.31 -14.21
C GLU A 594 33.44 -16.78 -14.39
N ALA A 595 32.14 -17.03 -14.40
CA ALA A 595 31.59 -18.37 -14.56
C ALA A 595 31.24 -18.70 -16.01
N ALA A 596 30.99 -17.69 -16.84
CA ALA A 596 30.78 -17.83 -18.28
C ALA A 596 31.00 -16.50 -19.01
N SER A 597 31.32 -16.58 -20.30
CA SER A 597 31.36 -15.41 -21.17
C SER A 597 31.05 -15.76 -22.63
N ALA A 598 30.70 -14.73 -23.40
CA ALA A 598 30.51 -14.81 -24.84
C ALA A 598 30.98 -13.52 -25.51
N ALA A 599 31.41 -13.63 -26.77
CA ALA A 599 31.66 -12.46 -27.61
C ALA A 599 30.34 -11.75 -27.91
N VAL A 600 30.36 -10.41 -27.94
CA VAL A 600 29.22 -9.60 -28.36
C VAL A 600 29.68 -8.57 -29.38
N SER A 601 28.84 -8.35 -30.40
CA SER A 601 29.06 -7.35 -31.45
C SER A 601 28.07 -6.20 -31.30
N GLY A 602 28.46 -5.01 -31.77
CA GLY A 602 27.64 -3.81 -31.65
C GLY A 602 27.85 -3.08 -30.32
N SER A 603 26.96 -2.12 -30.06
CA SER A 603 27.04 -1.25 -28.88
C SER A 603 25.87 -1.39 -27.92
N ARG A 604 24.87 -2.22 -28.26
CA ARG A 604 23.66 -2.43 -27.46
C ARG A 604 23.53 -3.88 -27.08
N ILE A 605 23.08 -4.11 -25.86
CA ILE A 605 22.81 -5.44 -25.33
C ILE A 605 21.67 -5.38 -24.32
N TRP A 606 20.84 -6.42 -24.30
CA TRP A 606 19.84 -6.60 -23.25
C TRP A 606 20.37 -7.60 -22.24
N LEU A 607 20.33 -7.21 -20.96
CA LEU A 607 20.79 -8.04 -19.85
C LEU A 607 19.61 -8.36 -18.95
N ARG A 608 19.41 -9.64 -18.64
CA ARG A 608 18.23 -10.12 -17.93
C ARG A 608 18.59 -11.00 -16.75
N VAL A 609 17.91 -10.76 -15.63
CA VAL A 609 17.94 -11.60 -14.43
C VAL A 609 16.51 -11.99 -14.07
N ALA A 610 16.23 -13.29 -14.06
CA ALA A 610 14.97 -13.85 -13.56
C ALA A 610 15.20 -14.49 -12.19
N ALA A 611 14.44 -14.08 -11.17
CA ALA A 611 14.63 -14.51 -9.79
C ALA A 611 13.33 -15.09 -9.19
N ASP A 612 13.45 -16.23 -8.51
CA ASP A 612 12.44 -16.76 -7.59
C ASP A 612 12.81 -16.34 -6.17
N ILE A 613 11.94 -15.57 -5.51
CA ILE A 613 12.16 -15.11 -4.14
C ILE A 613 11.10 -15.64 -3.17
N ARG A 614 10.39 -16.73 -3.53
CA ARG A 614 9.54 -17.44 -2.57
C ARG A 614 10.35 -17.81 -1.34
N PRO A 615 9.79 -17.74 -0.14
CA PRO A 615 10.55 -18.04 1.07
C PRO A 615 11.17 -19.44 1.06
N GLY A 616 12.35 -19.58 1.65
CA GLY A 616 13.05 -20.85 1.84
C GLY A 616 14.37 -20.98 1.07
N SER A 617 15.02 -22.14 1.22
CA SER A 617 16.30 -22.46 0.60
C SER A 617 16.17 -22.94 -0.85
N GLY A 618 17.29 -22.97 -1.60
CA GLY A 618 17.34 -23.50 -2.96
C GLY A 618 16.72 -22.61 -4.04
N ARG A 619 16.31 -21.40 -3.68
CA ARG A 619 15.80 -20.38 -4.61
C ARG A 619 16.93 -19.87 -5.51
N GLN A 620 16.61 -19.51 -6.74
CA GLN A 620 17.63 -19.22 -7.76
C GLN A 620 17.34 -17.95 -8.56
N ALA A 621 18.41 -17.27 -8.95
CA ALA A 621 18.44 -16.31 -10.04
C ALA A 621 19.12 -16.91 -11.28
N ARG A 622 18.56 -16.63 -12.46
CA ARG A 622 19.09 -17.07 -13.77
C ARG A 622 19.39 -15.87 -14.65
N PHE A 623 20.50 -15.96 -15.38
CA PHE A 623 21.07 -14.85 -16.14
C PHE A 623 21.00 -15.17 -17.64
N SER A 624 20.56 -14.19 -18.41
CA SER A 624 20.51 -14.31 -19.87
C SER A 624 20.76 -12.95 -20.52
N TYR A 625 21.21 -12.97 -21.76
CA TYR A 625 21.42 -11.76 -22.55
C TYR A 625 20.80 -11.88 -23.95
N SER A 626 20.61 -10.76 -24.62
CA SER A 626 20.16 -10.70 -26.00
C SER A 626 20.89 -9.56 -26.74
N THR A 627 21.14 -9.75 -28.03
CA THR A 627 21.70 -8.72 -28.93
C THR A 627 20.66 -8.11 -29.87
N ASP A 628 19.44 -8.65 -29.90
CA ASP A 628 18.32 -8.17 -30.73
C ASP A 628 17.11 -7.68 -29.90
N GLY A 629 17.15 -7.88 -28.57
CA GLY A 629 16.11 -7.49 -27.63
C GLY A 629 14.94 -8.47 -27.52
N SER A 630 14.95 -9.56 -28.28
CA SER A 630 13.86 -10.54 -28.38
C SER A 630 14.30 -11.97 -28.05
N THR A 631 15.44 -12.42 -28.58
CA THR A 631 15.98 -13.76 -28.40
C THR A 631 17.00 -13.75 -27.26
N PHE A 632 16.68 -14.40 -26.14
CA PHE A 632 17.55 -14.44 -24.96
C PHE A 632 18.31 -15.76 -24.87
N VAL A 633 19.62 -15.65 -24.68
CA VAL A 633 20.56 -16.75 -24.48
C VAL A 633 20.98 -16.79 -23.01
N SER A 634 20.77 -17.94 -22.37
CA SER A 634 21.24 -18.18 -20.99
C SER A 634 22.77 -18.10 -20.92
N LEU A 635 23.31 -17.48 -19.88
CA LEU A 635 24.76 -17.34 -19.69
C LEU A 635 25.17 -17.72 -18.26
N GLY A 636 25.95 -18.79 -18.15
CA GLY A 636 26.47 -19.29 -16.88
C GLY A 636 25.45 -20.11 -16.07
N PRO A 637 25.88 -20.62 -14.90
CA PRO A 637 25.02 -21.41 -14.02
C PRO A 637 23.95 -20.55 -13.33
N ALA A 638 22.92 -21.18 -12.78
CA ALA A 638 22.01 -20.51 -11.86
C ALA A 638 22.76 -20.09 -10.58
N PHE A 639 22.39 -18.93 -10.03
CA PHE A 639 22.89 -18.44 -8.74
C PHE A 639 21.88 -18.77 -7.64
N THR A 640 22.30 -19.53 -6.62
CA THR A 640 21.44 -19.85 -5.48
C THR A 640 21.41 -18.67 -4.50
N LEU A 641 20.22 -18.19 -4.19
CA LEU A 641 19.97 -17.08 -3.29
C LEU A 641 20.07 -17.56 -1.83
N THR A 642 20.85 -16.86 -1.01
CA THR A 642 20.87 -17.13 0.44
C THR A 642 19.59 -16.63 1.09
N ASN A 643 18.99 -17.44 1.97
CA ASN A 643 17.83 -17.07 2.78
C ASN A 643 18.24 -16.60 4.20
N ALA A 644 19.52 -16.37 4.45
CA ALA A 644 20.05 -15.82 5.69
C ALA A 644 19.44 -14.42 5.97
N TRP A 645 19.06 -14.15 7.22
CA TRP A 645 18.40 -12.89 7.60
C TRP A 645 19.38 -11.78 8.01
N GLN A 646 20.64 -12.12 8.29
CA GLN A 646 21.61 -11.23 8.96
C GLN A 646 21.94 -9.96 8.15
N PHE A 647 21.84 -10.00 6.81
CA PHE A 647 21.98 -8.81 5.96
C PHE A 647 20.74 -7.90 5.97
N PHE A 648 19.67 -8.35 6.63
CA PHE A 648 18.41 -7.67 6.92
C PHE A 648 17.55 -7.35 5.69
N MET A 649 18.11 -6.73 4.66
CA MET A 649 17.39 -6.49 3.40
C MET A 649 17.29 -7.78 2.57
N GLY A 650 16.25 -7.85 1.76
CA GLY A 650 16.10 -8.82 0.69
C GLY A 650 17.07 -8.58 -0.48
N TYR A 651 17.08 -9.52 -1.40
CA TYR A 651 17.80 -9.39 -2.67
C TYR A 651 17.24 -8.25 -3.55
N ARG A 652 18.12 -7.57 -4.30
CA ARG A 652 17.74 -6.48 -5.22
C ARG A 652 18.37 -6.60 -6.60
N PHE A 653 17.66 -6.16 -7.63
CA PHE A 653 18.27 -5.93 -8.94
C PHE A 653 19.15 -4.69 -8.86
N GLY A 654 20.42 -4.78 -9.27
CA GLY A 654 21.40 -3.70 -9.19
C GLY A 654 22.01 -3.35 -10.55
N ILE A 655 21.81 -2.14 -11.03
CA ILE A 655 22.43 -1.59 -12.25
C ILE A 655 23.71 -0.87 -11.84
N PHE A 656 24.84 -1.21 -12.46
CA PHE A 656 26.14 -0.64 -12.06
C PHE A 656 27.03 -0.29 -13.24
N ASN A 657 27.99 0.60 -12.99
CA ASN A 657 29.16 0.85 -13.86
C ASN A 657 30.37 1.28 -13.01
N TYR A 658 31.49 0.55 -13.11
CA TYR A 658 32.76 0.91 -12.46
C TYR A 658 33.96 0.55 -13.33
N ALA A 659 35.12 1.13 -13.02
CA ALA A 659 36.37 0.86 -13.74
C ALA A 659 37.32 0.01 -12.90
N THR A 660 38.13 -0.84 -13.51
CA THR A 660 39.26 -1.52 -12.83
C THR A 660 40.62 -0.87 -13.12
N GLN A 661 40.70 0.07 -14.06
CA GLN A 661 41.95 0.72 -14.50
C GLN A 661 41.94 2.22 -14.22
N SER A 662 41.07 2.97 -14.90
CA SER A 662 40.96 4.42 -14.76
C SER A 662 39.53 4.89 -14.99
N LEU A 663 39.18 6.05 -14.44
CA LEU A 663 37.90 6.68 -14.72
C LEU A 663 37.88 7.25 -16.15
N GLY A 664 36.69 7.34 -16.73
CA GLY A 664 36.46 8.09 -17.98
C GLY A 664 35.41 7.45 -18.90
N GLY A 665 35.17 6.16 -18.74
CA GLY A 665 34.13 5.46 -19.51
C GLY A 665 32.73 5.67 -18.94
N ALA A 666 31.74 5.35 -19.78
CA ALA A 666 30.33 5.51 -19.46
C ALA A 666 29.45 4.50 -20.19
N VAL A 667 28.28 4.24 -19.62
CA VAL A 667 27.19 3.48 -20.23
C VAL A 667 25.89 4.26 -20.15
N THR A 668 24.92 3.91 -21.00
CA THR A 668 23.55 4.46 -20.92
C THR A 668 22.55 3.31 -20.86
N VAL A 669 21.79 3.24 -19.78
CA VAL A 669 20.66 2.32 -19.66
C VAL A 669 19.44 3.01 -20.24
N ARG A 670 18.99 2.53 -21.40
CA ARG A 670 17.85 3.14 -22.12
C ARG A 670 16.51 2.72 -21.55
N ARG A 671 16.46 1.55 -20.93
CA ARG A 671 15.24 0.96 -20.40
C ARG A 671 15.56 -0.04 -19.30
N PHE A 672 14.72 -0.06 -18.28
CA PHE A 672 14.60 -1.15 -17.31
C PHE A 672 13.16 -1.66 -17.36
N ASP A 673 12.95 -2.96 -17.42
CA ASP A 673 11.65 -3.61 -17.33
C ASP A 673 11.62 -4.56 -16.14
N LEU A 674 10.67 -4.36 -15.22
CA LEU A 674 10.33 -5.34 -14.20
C LEU A 674 9.02 -6.03 -14.56
N THR A 675 9.08 -7.34 -14.76
CA THR A 675 7.91 -8.15 -15.16
C THR A 675 7.74 -9.35 -14.24
N THR A 676 6.50 -9.80 -14.10
CA THR A 676 6.13 -11.03 -13.39
C THR A 676 5.64 -12.07 -14.41
N PRO A 677 5.85 -13.38 -14.17
CA PRO A 677 5.46 -14.44 -15.09
C PRO A 677 3.97 -14.46 -15.46
#